data_AF-A0A1Z9U6T9-F1
#
_entry.id   AF-A0A1Z9U6T9-F1
#
_cell.length_a   1.000
_cell.length_b   1.000
_cell.length_c   1.000
_cell.angle_alpha   90.00
_cell.angle_beta   90.00
_cell.angle_gamma   90.00
#
_symmetry.space_group_name_H-M   'P 1'
#
loop_
_entity.id
_entity.type
_entity.pdbx_description
1 polymer ?
#
loop_
_entity_poly.entity_id
_entity_poly.type
_entity_poly.pdbx_seq_one_letter_code
_entity_poly.pdbx_strand_id
1 'polypeptide(L)'
;MSKTAPIALTLVLVFSILGYVAIDSNSNNTEDSSDNTFTCDDGEVISLDLQNNGIEDCSDSSDEDVIDHSKHLHADPILEAILVEIEADQFVAGNVIHDHPMEVRINWIMQSADGISSGDNLATDMNGAWSFDIYVEDRSENISITFRAHNLPEDTWSDNLTITIEAEEIPDDNSGDDSGITDDNETDGSDNNTGDTGNETDNGGNQTGENTPPACDAGQDMTTDVNELVYLDASNSADVDGDSLQNPSWQILERPENSSAVVVNPSNLVAEFTPDVIGNFTLEFYVDDGEDFCKDTIILEAVITTPSITPFTVSQVLTKDTAMTDITFSSEGGHIETWAISPDLPTGLDFDLEHGRISGTASDVMEETTYIVYANNSAGSGTASVTLSVIELGYDATDLAQFWMDFFQCQTADDRPSVDDLDTNGDDNFQCEVSITLNETHLIITTNGIPNHDFESMLACTQGGDCTSEQNYVWSIPRTPTNDTTGGHNSADCPETNGDYECAPARGSIAVAINGVPLYGPEDGPGGDAVAAEHGAFVEDRQPIDLGICHGHNAMGGTYHYHADSNCMHWHPKDGENIKDDYDMSNPQVIAQNTYDGNHSQVIGVAYDGYPIYGFWGYDNEMNIVEMKSSYELKDGETGYNGIDDYQYTEGLGHLDVCNGHFGPTPDFPQGIYHYHTTMQNGDGDMGFPYFLICYHGEADMTSNGGNGNGGGGGDDPCAGHGDTWGPGIGPPPDGCGGGQGGQAEISVIDNWSFDPMALLIIGLCGATAWSLRRK
;
A
#
# COMPACT_ATOMS: atom_id res chain seq x y z
N MET A 1 0.32 -48.97 -40.25
CA MET A 1 1.59 -48.52 -40.88
C MET A 1 1.64 -47.03 -40.60
N SER A 2 2.54 -46.41 -39.85
CA SER A 2 3.99 -46.51 -39.63
C SER A 2 4.25 -45.81 -38.28
N LYS A 3 4.91 -46.40 -37.27
CA LYS A 3 6.35 -46.26 -36.90
C LYS A 3 6.83 -44.79 -36.80
N THR A 4 7.61 -44.30 -35.82
CA THR A 4 8.31 -44.78 -34.61
C THR A 4 9.07 -43.59 -33.98
N ALA A 5 8.94 -43.41 -32.66
CA ALA A 5 10.04 -43.27 -31.66
C ALA A 5 10.91 -41.98 -31.56
N PRO A 6 11.46 -41.68 -30.35
CA PRO A 6 11.83 -40.34 -29.87
C PRO A 6 13.35 -40.08 -29.86
N ILE A 7 13.78 -38.83 -29.64
CA ILE A 7 15.18 -38.47 -29.38
C ILE A 7 15.28 -37.61 -28.13
N ALA A 8 16.08 -38.10 -27.19
CA ALA A 8 16.51 -37.46 -25.95
C ALA A 8 17.57 -36.38 -26.22
N LEU A 9 17.58 -35.32 -25.42
CA LEU A 9 18.69 -34.36 -25.36
C LEU A 9 19.34 -34.44 -23.98
N THR A 10 20.63 -34.75 -23.96
CA THR A 10 21.48 -34.77 -22.76
C THR A 10 22.62 -33.77 -22.96
N LEU A 11 22.68 -32.79 -22.05
CA LEU A 11 23.83 -32.06 -21.49
C LEU A 11 25.10 -31.84 -22.35
N VAL A 12 25.52 -30.57 -22.53
CA VAL A 12 26.93 -30.13 -22.34
C VAL A 12 26.96 -28.64 -21.96
N LEU A 13 27.39 -28.35 -20.73
CA LEU A 13 27.78 -27.04 -20.20
C LEU A 13 29.31 -26.92 -20.30
N VAL A 14 29.84 -25.90 -20.99
CA VAL A 14 31.28 -25.54 -20.95
C VAL A 14 31.43 -24.01 -20.95
N PHE A 15 32.11 -23.51 -19.90
CA PHE A 15 32.54 -22.13 -19.65
C PHE A 15 33.47 -21.55 -20.74
N SER A 16 33.45 -20.21 -20.92
CA SER A 16 34.67 -19.38 -20.85
C SER A 16 34.40 -17.86 -20.78
N ILE A 17 35.09 -17.21 -19.85
CA ILE A 17 35.18 -15.75 -19.60
C ILE A 17 36.43 -15.19 -20.31
N LEU A 18 36.36 -13.92 -20.75
CA LEU A 18 37.40 -12.88 -20.90
C LEU A 18 37.63 -12.31 -22.31
N GLY A 19 37.53 -10.98 -22.42
CA GLY A 19 38.14 -10.21 -23.51
C GLY A 19 37.75 -8.73 -23.57
N TYR A 20 38.27 -7.89 -22.66
CA TYR A 20 38.39 -6.43 -22.86
C TYR A 20 39.58 -6.15 -23.80
N VAL A 21 39.41 -5.39 -24.88
CA VAL A 21 40.46 -4.56 -25.52
C VAL A 21 39.81 -3.35 -26.21
N ALA A 22 40.25 -2.16 -25.81
CA ALA A 22 39.95 -0.86 -26.42
C ALA A 22 40.65 -0.67 -27.78
N ILE A 23 40.01 0.10 -28.68
CA ILE A 23 40.68 0.81 -29.77
C ILE A 23 40.20 2.26 -29.75
N ASP A 24 41.17 3.16 -29.60
CA ASP A 24 41.08 4.61 -29.75
C ASP A 24 41.65 5.00 -31.13
N SER A 25 41.02 5.94 -31.85
CA SER A 25 41.68 7.16 -32.37
C SER A 25 40.86 7.94 -33.43
N ASN A 26 40.54 9.19 -33.06
CA ASN A 26 40.64 10.45 -33.81
C ASN A 26 39.85 10.72 -35.11
N SER A 27 38.99 11.75 -35.06
CA SER A 27 39.12 12.93 -35.94
C SER A 27 38.57 14.22 -35.30
N ASN A 28 39.41 15.26 -35.23
CA ASN A 28 39.03 16.65 -34.92
C ASN A 28 38.15 17.25 -36.03
N ASN A 29 37.08 17.98 -35.66
CA ASN A 29 36.79 19.32 -36.19
C ASN A 29 35.74 20.06 -35.36
N THR A 30 35.90 21.37 -35.33
CA THR A 30 35.25 22.43 -34.53
C THR A 30 33.85 22.85 -35.00
N GLU A 31 32.98 23.15 -34.02
CA GLU A 31 31.80 24.05 -33.97
C GLU A 31 30.91 24.24 -35.22
N ASP A 32 29.63 23.85 -35.10
CA ASP A 32 28.48 24.66 -35.54
C ASP A 32 27.23 24.31 -34.70
N SER A 33 26.49 25.32 -34.25
CA SER A 33 25.19 25.20 -33.61
C SER A 33 24.11 25.06 -34.68
N SER A 34 23.49 23.89 -34.83
CA SER A 34 22.29 23.74 -35.65
C SER A 34 21.53 22.46 -35.31
N ASP A 35 20.31 22.66 -34.82
CA ASP A 35 19.16 21.75 -34.81
C ASP A 35 19.38 20.39 -34.14
N ASN A 36 19.16 20.37 -32.82
CA ASN A 36 18.79 19.16 -32.09
C ASN A 36 17.39 18.74 -32.53
N THR A 37 17.29 18.08 -33.68
CA THR A 37 16.03 17.54 -34.20
C THR A 37 16.12 16.04 -34.36
N PHE A 38 15.09 15.33 -33.91
CA PHE A 38 14.87 13.91 -34.19
C PHE A 38 14.05 13.77 -35.48
N THR A 39 14.35 12.77 -36.31
CA THR A 39 13.61 12.52 -37.55
C THR A 39 12.91 11.18 -37.42
N CYS A 40 11.58 11.22 -37.44
CA CYS A 40 10.69 10.07 -37.41
C CYS A 40 10.95 9.14 -38.61
N ASP A 41 10.55 7.88 -38.52
CA ASP A 41 10.79 6.86 -39.54
C ASP A 41 10.04 7.15 -40.86
N ASP A 42 8.89 7.83 -40.79
CA ASP A 42 8.13 8.35 -41.93
C ASP A 42 8.71 9.64 -42.55
N GLY A 43 9.73 10.21 -41.89
CA GLY A 43 10.47 11.40 -42.30
C GLY A 43 9.94 12.71 -41.72
N GLU A 44 8.98 12.68 -40.79
CA GLU A 44 8.63 13.82 -39.93
C GLU A 44 9.83 14.25 -39.05
N VAL A 45 9.89 15.52 -38.65
CA VAL A 45 11.02 16.07 -37.91
C VAL A 45 10.50 16.82 -36.69
N ILE A 46 10.90 16.36 -35.52
CA ILE A 46 10.53 16.91 -34.20
C ILE A 46 11.78 17.40 -33.45
N SER A 47 11.61 18.06 -32.30
CA SER A 47 12.74 18.44 -31.45
C SER A 47 13.36 17.20 -30.81
N LEU A 48 14.69 17.17 -30.63
CA LEU A 48 15.36 16.03 -29.97
C LEU A 48 14.90 15.84 -28.52
N ASP A 49 14.49 16.93 -27.86
CA ASP A 49 13.99 16.90 -26.48
C ASP A 49 12.58 16.29 -26.37
N LEU A 50 11.94 16.04 -27.52
CA LEU A 50 10.67 15.32 -27.61
C LEU A 50 10.88 13.84 -27.88
N GLN A 51 12.12 13.40 -28.09
CA GLN A 51 12.42 11.98 -28.19
C GLN A 51 12.33 11.34 -26.79
N ASN A 52 11.58 10.25 -26.66
CA ASN A 52 11.44 9.44 -25.45
C ASN A 52 10.84 10.19 -24.25
N ASN A 53 9.87 11.07 -24.49
CA ASN A 53 9.30 11.91 -23.44
C ASN A 53 7.99 11.33 -22.84
N GLY A 54 7.57 10.16 -23.32
CA GLY A 54 6.35 9.47 -22.93
C GLY A 54 5.08 9.99 -23.60
N ILE A 55 5.19 10.87 -24.59
CA ILE A 55 4.10 11.49 -25.34
C ILE A 55 4.38 11.31 -26.84
N GLU A 56 3.41 10.76 -27.57
CA GLU A 56 3.51 10.61 -29.02
C GLU A 56 3.61 11.98 -29.72
N ASP A 57 4.81 12.34 -30.19
CA ASP A 57 5.09 13.58 -30.91
C ASP A 57 5.44 13.35 -32.40
N CYS A 58 5.77 12.13 -32.82
CA CYS A 58 5.71 11.70 -34.23
C CYS A 58 4.27 11.35 -34.64
N SER A 59 4.01 11.20 -35.94
CA SER A 59 2.73 10.67 -36.43
C SER A 59 2.76 9.16 -36.69
N ASP A 60 3.92 8.54 -36.52
CA ASP A 60 4.21 7.13 -36.76
C ASP A 60 4.81 6.41 -35.54
N SER A 61 4.84 7.04 -34.36
CA SER A 61 5.31 6.46 -33.09
C SER A 61 6.79 6.13 -33.00
N SER A 62 7.63 6.77 -33.81
CA SER A 62 9.07 6.46 -33.87
C SER A 62 9.96 7.30 -32.94
N ASP A 63 9.42 8.29 -32.25
CA ASP A 63 10.11 9.18 -31.32
C ASP A 63 10.17 8.72 -29.88
N GLU A 64 9.21 7.92 -29.44
CA GLU A 64 9.31 7.24 -28.16
C GLU A 64 10.31 6.09 -28.26
N ASP A 65 11.00 5.79 -27.16
CA ASP A 65 12.21 4.96 -27.16
C ASP A 65 11.85 3.61 -27.76
N VAL A 66 12.10 3.49 -29.07
CA VAL A 66 11.79 2.31 -29.83
C VAL A 66 12.64 1.24 -29.19
N ILE A 67 11.98 0.42 -28.39
CA ILE A 67 12.56 -0.80 -27.91
C ILE A 67 13.10 -1.49 -29.15
N ASP A 68 14.40 -1.74 -29.21
CA ASP A 68 15.04 -2.20 -30.45
C ASP A 68 14.51 -3.61 -30.80
N HIS A 69 13.42 -3.62 -31.57
CA HIS A 69 12.67 -4.78 -32.04
C HIS A 69 13.51 -5.67 -32.96
N SER A 70 14.69 -5.20 -33.41
CA SER A 70 15.65 -6.05 -34.13
C SER A 70 16.39 -7.03 -33.21
N LYS A 71 16.29 -6.87 -31.88
CA LYS A 71 16.98 -7.70 -30.88
C LYS A 71 16.14 -8.82 -30.27
N HIS A 72 14.83 -8.83 -30.46
CA HIS A 72 13.93 -9.87 -29.95
C HIS A 72 12.64 -9.95 -30.79
N LEU A 73 11.82 -10.98 -30.58
CA LEU A 73 10.59 -11.24 -31.34
C LEU A 73 9.43 -11.24 -30.38
N HIS A 74 8.36 -10.50 -30.72
CA HIS A 74 7.13 -10.47 -29.95
C HIS A 74 6.10 -11.46 -30.49
N ALA A 75 5.25 -11.96 -29.59
CA ALA A 75 4.06 -12.72 -29.98
C ALA A 75 2.99 -11.79 -30.58
N ASP A 76 1.99 -12.35 -31.26
CA ASP A 76 0.83 -11.55 -31.68
C ASP A 76 0.10 -11.03 -30.43
N PRO A 77 -0.39 -9.77 -30.41
CA PRO A 77 -1.07 -9.20 -29.25
C PRO A 77 -2.34 -9.98 -28.93
N ILE A 78 -2.67 -10.13 -27.64
CA ILE A 78 -3.88 -10.81 -27.17
C ILE A 78 -4.83 -9.79 -26.56
N LEU A 79 -6.08 -9.81 -27.00
CA LEU A 79 -7.13 -8.90 -26.52
C LEU A 79 -8.00 -9.54 -25.45
N GLU A 80 -8.23 -8.80 -24.38
CA GLU A 80 -9.25 -9.09 -23.37
C GLU A 80 -10.14 -7.86 -23.19
N ALA A 81 -11.45 -8.06 -23.01
CA ALA A 81 -12.36 -6.96 -22.74
C ALA A 81 -13.63 -7.45 -22.05
N ILE A 82 -14.21 -6.56 -21.24
CA ILE A 82 -15.47 -6.76 -20.53
C ILE A 82 -16.42 -5.59 -20.81
N LEU A 83 -17.71 -5.87 -20.83
CA LEU A 83 -18.75 -4.84 -20.82
C LEU A 83 -18.95 -4.38 -19.37
N VAL A 84 -18.85 -3.09 -19.13
CA VAL A 84 -19.03 -2.45 -17.82
C VAL A 84 -20.29 -1.58 -17.87
N GLU A 85 -21.11 -1.67 -16.83
CA GLU A 85 -22.34 -0.88 -16.68
C GLU A 85 -22.34 -0.19 -15.30
N ILE A 86 -22.32 1.15 -15.32
CA ILE A 86 -22.32 2.00 -14.11
C ILE A 86 -23.38 3.07 -14.30
N GLU A 87 -24.32 3.20 -13.37
CA GLU A 87 -25.33 4.27 -13.36
C GLU A 87 -26.13 4.46 -14.67
N ALA A 88 -26.35 3.37 -15.42
CA ALA A 88 -27.00 3.29 -16.73
C ALA A 88 -26.14 3.76 -17.94
N ASP A 89 -24.87 4.10 -17.73
CA ASP A 89 -23.88 4.25 -18.80
C ASP A 89 -23.13 2.93 -19.03
N GLN A 90 -22.97 2.55 -20.30
CA GLN A 90 -22.29 1.33 -20.72
C GLN A 90 -21.04 1.65 -21.53
N PHE A 91 -19.91 1.06 -21.15
CA PHE A 91 -18.65 1.15 -21.87
C PHE A 91 -17.93 -0.20 -21.83
N VAL A 92 -16.98 -0.40 -22.75
CA VAL A 92 -16.12 -1.58 -22.76
C VAL A 92 -14.80 -1.17 -22.15
N ALA A 93 -14.36 -1.88 -21.11
CA ALA A 93 -13.00 -1.80 -20.60
C ALA A 93 -12.24 -3.04 -21.07
N GLY A 94 -11.03 -2.86 -21.57
CA GLY A 94 -10.21 -3.95 -22.05
C GLY A 94 -8.74 -3.78 -21.75
N ASN A 95 -8.01 -4.85 -21.99
CA ASN A 95 -6.57 -4.92 -21.86
C ASN A 95 -5.96 -5.58 -23.11
N VAL A 96 -4.74 -5.19 -23.43
CA VAL A 96 -3.89 -5.89 -24.40
C VAL A 96 -2.75 -6.54 -23.65
N ILE A 97 -2.62 -7.85 -23.83
CA ILE A 97 -1.44 -8.59 -23.39
C ILE A 97 -0.48 -8.63 -24.58
N HIS A 98 0.60 -7.86 -24.45
CA HIS A 98 1.71 -7.79 -25.40
C HIS A 98 2.97 -7.41 -24.63
N ASP A 99 4.16 -7.69 -25.17
CA ASP A 99 5.39 -7.34 -24.45
C ASP A 99 5.58 -5.82 -24.34
N HIS A 100 5.05 -5.05 -25.30
CA HIS A 100 5.02 -3.58 -25.29
C HIS A 100 3.59 -3.08 -25.54
N PRO A 101 2.70 -3.10 -24.54
CA PRO A 101 1.30 -2.83 -24.76
C PRO A 101 1.01 -1.45 -25.35
N MET A 102 1.72 -0.41 -24.91
CA MET A 102 1.61 0.98 -25.40
C MET A 102 1.83 1.18 -26.91
N GLU A 103 2.48 0.24 -27.59
CA GLU A 103 2.71 0.27 -29.05
C GLU A 103 1.55 -0.37 -29.83
N VAL A 104 0.53 -0.87 -29.12
CA VAL A 104 -0.65 -1.52 -29.69
C VAL A 104 -1.82 -0.54 -29.79
N ARG A 105 -2.49 -0.54 -30.93
CA ARG A 105 -3.74 0.20 -31.18
C ARG A 105 -4.91 -0.75 -31.33
N ILE A 106 -6.08 -0.35 -30.84
CA ILE A 106 -7.31 -1.13 -30.94
C ILE A 106 -8.18 -0.62 -32.08
N ASN A 107 -8.44 -1.52 -33.02
CA ASN A 107 -9.38 -1.32 -34.10
C ASN A 107 -10.73 -1.89 -33.70
N TRP A 108 -11.80 -1.19 -34.03
CA TRP A 108 -13.14 -1.61 -33.67
C TRP A 108 -14.15 -1.38 -34.79
N ILE A 109 -15.17 -2.23 -34.83
CA ILE A 109 -16.35 -2.11 -35.69
C ILE A 109 -17.58 -2.39 -34.83
N MET A 110 -18.50 -1.44 -34.77
CA MET A 110 -19.78 -1.56 -34.08
C MET A 110 -20.92 -1.63 -35.10
N GLN A 111 -21.85 -2.56 -34.90
CA GLN A 111 -23.08 -2.73 -35.67
C GLN A 111 -24.26 -2.61 -34.71
N SER A 112 -25.21 -1.73 -35.02
CA SER A 112 -26.42 -1.46 -34.23
C SER A 112 -27.60 -1.08 -35.15
N ALA A 113 -28.79 -0.85 -34.58
CA ALA A 113 -29.94 -0.33 -35.34
C ALA A 113 -29.67 1.08 -35.93
N ASP A 114 -28.79 1.87 -35.31
CA ASP A 114 -28.34 3.17 -35.83
C ASP A 114 -27.41 3.05 -37.06
N GLY A 115 -26.89 1.85 -37.33
CA GLY A 115 -26.01 1.54 -38.45
C GLY A 115 -24.67 0.95 -38.03
N ILE A 116 -23.68 1.03 -38.93
CA ILE A 116 -22.31 0.52 -38.71
C ILE A 116 -21.35 1.69 -38.52
N SER A 117 -20.58 1.68 -37.43
CA SER A 117 -19.47 2.60 -37.15
C SER A 117 -18.17 1.82 -36.92
N SER A 118 -17.02 2.47 -37.11
CA SER A 118 -15.71 1.85 -36.93
C SER A 118 -14.63 2.89 -36.63
N GLY A 119 -13.57 2.48 -35.95
CA GLY A 119 -12.34 3.25 -35.71
C GLY A 119 -11.12 2.35 -35.61
N ASP A 120 -9.92 2.91 -35.69
CA ASP A 120 -8.68 2.15 -35.89
C ASP A 120 -7.47 2.71 -35.10
N ASN A 121 -7.72 3.50 -34.06
CA ASN A 121 -6.65 4.19 -33.34
C ASN A 121 -6.94 4.41 -31.85
N LEU A 122 -7.65 3.47 -31.22
CA LEU A 122 -7.86 3.54 -29.77
C LEU A 122 -6.56 3.11 -29.08
N ALA A 123 -5.90 4.06 -28.43
CA ALA A 123 -4.63 3.84 -27.75
C ALA A 123 -4.79 2.96 -26.51
N THR A 124 -3.72 2.25 -26.20
CA THR A 124 -3.54 1.51 -24.95
C THR A 124 -2.52 2.24 -24.09
N ASP A 125 -2.65 2.14 -22.77
CA ASP A 125 -1.64 2.70 -21.86
C ASP A 125 -0.41 1.78 -21.73
N MET A 126 0.55 2.18 -20.89
CA MET A 126 1.78 1.41 -20.63
C MET A 126 1.54 0.00 -20.09
N ASN A 127 0.37 -0.25 -19.48
CA ASN A 127 -0.04 -1.53 -18.94
C ASN A 127 -0.96 -2.31 -19.89
N GLY A 128 -1.33 -1.72 -21.03
CA GLY A 128 -2.17 -2.31 -22.06
C GLY A 128 -3.66 -1.99 -21.93
N ALA A 129 -4.06 -1.19 -20.95
CA ALA A 129 -5.46 -0.91 -20.69
C ALA A 129 -6.02 0.06 -21.73
N TRP A 130 -7.29 -0.14 -22.09
CA TRP A 130 -8.04 0.71 -23.02
C TRP A 130 -9.53 0.73 -22.68
N SER A 131 -10.22 1.79 -23.06
CA SER A 131 -11.66 1.94 -22.84
C SER A 131 -12.39 2.41 -24.09
N PHE A 132 -13.59 1.89 -24.32
CA PHE A 132 -14.43 2.24 -25.45
C PHE A 132 -15.87 2.54 -25.00
N ASP A 133 -16.27 3.80 -25.13
CA ASP A 133 -17.63 4.24 -24.79
C ASP A 133 -18.66 3.79 -25.84
N ILE A 134 -19.84 3.36 -25.39
CA ILE A 134 -20.90 2.88 -26.28
C ILE A 134 -21.99 3.95 -26.43
N TYR A 135 -21.94 4.66 -27.56
CA TYR A 135 -22.95 5.64 -27.93
C TYR A 135 -23.91 5.08 -29.00
N VAL A 136 -25.06 4.56 -28.57
CA VAL A 136 -26.15 4.05 -29.44
C VAL A 136 -27.49 4.59 -28.95
N GLU A 137 -28.23 5.29 -29.82
CA GLU A 137 -29.54 5.89 -29.54
C GLU A 137 -30.68 4.88 -29.75
N ASP A 138 -30.64 4.06 -30.81
CA ASP A 138 -31.65 3.02 -31.09
C ASP A 138 -31.14 1.62 -30.67
N ARG A 139 -31.69 1.11 -29.56
CA ARG A 139 -31.36 -0.20 -28.97
C ARG A 139 -32.39 -1.29 -29.30
N SER A 140 -33.19 -1.12 -30.36
CA SER A 140 -34.22 -2.08 -30.78
C SER A 140 -33.68 -3.34 -31.46
N GLU A 141 -32.39 -3.36 -31.83
CA GLU A 141 -31.67 -4.53 -32.34
C GLU A 141 -30.39 -4.77 -31.53
N ASN A 142 -29.86 -6.00 -31.57
CA ASN A 142 -28.62 -6.33 -30.88
C ASN A 142 -27.45 -5.47 -31.38
N ILE A 143 -26.66 -4.96 -30.45
CA ILE A 143 -25.43 -4.21 -30.74
C ILE A 143 -24.27 -5.20 -30.73
N SER A 144 -23.50 -5.29 -31.81
CA SER A 144 -22.30 -6.12 -31.88
C SER A 144 -21.07 -5.25 -32.10
N ILE A 145 -20.10 -5.31 -31.19
CA ILE A 145 -18.85 -4.54 -31.24
C ILE A 145 -17.70 -5.53 -31.35
N THR A 146 -16.92 -5.44 -32.42
CA THR A 146 -15.76 -6.29 -32.67
C THR A 146 -14.49 -5.49 -32.58
N PHE A 147 -13.57 -5.90 -31.71
CA PHE A 147 -12.26 -5.31 -31.49
C PHE A 147 -11.14 -6.19 -32.07
N ARG A 148 -10.04 -5.55 -32.45
CA ARG A 148 -8.82 -6.19 -32.92
C ARG A 148 -7.60 -5.33 -32.60
N ALA A 149 -6.60 -5.90 -31.94
CA ALA A 149 -5.36 -5.22 -31.62
C ALA A 149 -4.40 -5.29 -32.80
N HIS A 150 -3.75 -4.16 -33.08
CA HIS A 150 -2.71 -4.00 -34.09
C HIS A 150 -1.46 -3.47 -33.41
N ASN A 151 -0.42 -4.29 -33.42
CA ASN A 151 0.89 -3.91 -32.96
C ASN A 151 1.62 -3.21 -34.12
N LEU A 152 1.86 -1.90 -33.98
CA LEU A 152 2.31 -1.04 -35.08
C LEU A 152 3.75 -1.36 -35.54
N PRO A 153 4.75 -1.56 -34.65
CA PRO A 153 6.13 -1.82 -35.06
C PRO A 153 6.34 -3.13 -35.84
N GLU A 154 5.73 -4.24 -35.42
CA GLU A 154 5.86 -5.55 -36.11
C GLU A 154 4.77 -5.84 -37.15
N ASP A 155 3.74 -5.00 -37.28
CA ASP A 155 2.55 -5.25 -38.09
C ASP A 155 1.88 -6.61 -37.80
N THR A 156 1.76 -6.94 -36.51
CA THR A 156 1.12 -8.16 -36.00
C THR A 156 -0.27 -7.85 -35.44
N TRP A 157 -1.17 -8.84 -35.49
CA TRP A 157 -2.60 -8.62 -35.23
C TRP A 157 -3.18 -9.70 -34.34
N SER A 158 -4.03 -9.30 -33.39
CA SER A 158 -4.79 -10.24 -32.58
C SER A 158 -5.88 -10.95 -33.38
N ASP A 159 -6.45 -11.99 -32.76
CA ASP A 159 -7.77 -12.50 -33.11
C ASP A 159 -8.85 -11.44 -32.83
N ASN A 160 -10.01 -11.57 -33.51
CA ASN A 160 -11.15 -10.69 -33.28
C ASN A 160 -11.83 -11.02 -31.95
N LEU A 161 -12.08 -10.00 -31.13
CA LEU A 161 -12.87 -10.09 -29.90
C LEU A 161 -14.22 -9.41 -30.12
N THR A 162 -15.32 -10.14 -30.04
CA THR A 162 -16.67 -9.58 -30.27
C THR A 162 -17.49 -9.58 -28.98
N ILE A 163 -17.97 -8.41 -28.59
CA ILE A 163 -18.96 -8.21 -27.52
C ILE A 163 -20.33 -8.00 -28.17
N THR A 164 -21.36 -8.66 -27.65
CA THR A 164 -22.75 -8.50 -28.11
C THR A 164 -23.62 -8.04 -26.94
N ILE A 165 -24.39 -6.97 -27.18
CA ILE A 165 -25.40 -6.44 -26.26
C ILE A 165 -26.76 -6.76 -26.88
N GLU A 166 -27.61 -7.45 -26.12
CA GLU A 166 -28.94 -7.85 -26.57
C GLU A 166 -29.88 -6.64 -26.65
N ALA A 167 -30.83 -6.66 -27.60
CA ALA A 167 -31.83 -5.60 -27.77
C ALA A 167 -32.73 -5.45 -26.53
N GLU A 168 -33.18 -4.22 -26.25
CA GLU A 168 -34.15 -3.97 -25.18
C GLU A 168 -35.58 -4.34 -25.61
N GLU A 169 -36.25 -5.22 -24.85
CA GLU A 169 -37.66 -5.56 -25.12
C GLU A 169 -38.60 -4.42 -24.70
N ILE A 170 -39.33 -3.86 -25.67
CA ILE A 170 -40.44 -2.93 -25.42
C ILE A 170 -41.64 -3.75 -24.87
N PRO A 171 -42.21 -3.42 -23.70
CA PRO A 171 -43.44 -4.05 -23.23
C PRO A 171 -44.61 -3.73 -24.18
N ASP A 172 -45.25 -4.76 -24.73
CA ASP A 172 -46.44 -4.66 -25.57
C ASP A 172 -47.63 -4.10 -24.76
N ASP A 173 -47.92 -2.79 -24.88
CA ASP A 173 -49.20 -2.23 -24.43
C ASP A 173 -50.29 -2.59 -25.44
N ASN A 174 -50.93 -3.73 -25.19
CA ASN A 174 -52.14 -4.13 -25.88
C ASN A 174 -53.33 -4.12 -24.90
N SER A 175 -53.67 -2.93 -24.41
CA SER A 175 -54.95 -2.67 -23.74
C SER A 175 -55.92 -1.91 -24.67
N GLY A 176 -56.43 -2.64 -25.66
CA GLY A 176 -57.56 -2.21 -26.48
C GLY A 176 -58.90 -2.35 -25.75
N ASP A 177 -59.53 -1.22 -25.52
CA ASP A 177 -60.92 -1.00 -25.10
C ASP A 177 -61.94 -1.89 -25.85
N ASP A 178 -62.80 -2.62 -25.12
CA ASP A 178 -64.15 -2.92 -25.59
C ASP A 178 -65.17 -2.85 -24.44
N SER A 179 -65.89 -1.74 -24.45
CA SER A 179 -67.10 -1.49 -23.68
C SER A 179 -68.24 -2.46 -24.02
N GLY A 180 -68.72 -3.20 -23.04
CA GLY A 180 -69.92 -4.05 -23.16
C GLY A 180 -70.76 -4.04 -21.89
N ILE A 181 -71.62 -3.02 -21.74
CA ILE A 181 -72.68 -2.94 -20.73
C ILE A 181 -73.73 -4.04 -20.97
N THR A 182 -74.18 -4.71 -19.90
CA THR A 182 -75.60 -4.94 -19.50
C THR A 182 -75.60 -5.67 -18.15
N ASP A 183 -76.01 -4.99 -17.08
CA ASP A 183 -77.34 -5.08 -16.45
C ASP A 183 -77.70 -6.50 -15.98
N ASP A 184 -77.67 -6.74 -14.66
CA ASP A 184 -78.89 -6.85 -13.85
C ASP A 184 -78.64 -7.49 -12.47
N ASN A 185 -79.16 -6.80 -11.44
CA ASN A 185 -79.85 -7.33 -10.25
C ASN A 185 -79.08 -8.24 -9.27
N GLU A 186 -78.80 -7.76 -8.06
CA GLU A 186 -79.69 -7.66 -6.87
C GLU A 186 -79.21 -8.70 -5.84
N THR A 187 -78.53 -8.23 -4.80
CA THR A 187 -79.04 -8.14 -3.41
C THR A 187 -79.12 -9.47 -2.65
N ASP A 188 -78.44 -9.43 -1.51
CA ASP A 188 -78.99 -9.64 -0.16
C ASP A 188 -78.35 -10.77 0.64
N GLY A 189 -78.16 -10.45 1.93
CA GLY A 189 -78.48 -11.41 2.97
C GLY A 189 -77.33 -12.23 3.53
N SER A 190 -76.66 -11.66 4.52
CA SER A 190 -76.69 -12.18 5.90
C SER A 190 -77.17 -13.63 6.08
N ASP A 191 -76.39 -14.48 6.74
CA ASP A 191 -76.77 -14.91 8.09
C ASP A 191 -75.71 -15.72 8.84
N ASN A 192 -75.67 -15.42 10.14
CA ASN A 192 -75.02 -16.15 11.21
C ASN A 192 -75.56 -17.60 11.34
N ASN A 193 -74.77 -18.48 11.96
CA ASN A 193 -75.00 -18.94 13.35
C ASN A 193 -74.75 -20.46 13.58
N THR A 194 -74.06 -20.72 14.70
CA THR A 194 -74.27 -21.78 15.73
C THR A 194 -73.94 -23.26 15.54
N GLY A 195 -73.30 -23.77 16.60
CA GLY A 195 -73.44 -25.13 17.17
C GLY A 195 -72.07 -25.69 17.58
N ASP A 196 -71.51 -25.46 18.76
CA ASP A 196 -71.84 -25.96 20.12
C ASP A 196 -71.97 -27.49 20.26
N THR A 197 -71.40 -27.96 21.38
CA THR A 197 -71.40 -29.30 22.02
C THR A 197 -70.36 -30.31 21.51
N GLY A 198 -69.55 -30.97 22.33
CA GLY A 198 -69.50 -31.03 23.79
C GLY A 198 -68.23 -31.74 24.28
N ASN A 199 -67.85 -31.39 25.50
CA ASN A 199 -66.81 -32.00 26.31
C ASN A 199 -67.43 -33.20 27.06
N GLU A 200 -66.86 -34.40 26.93
CA GLU A 200 -67.08 -35.49 27.88
C GLU A 200 -65.73 -35.98 28.40
N THR A 201 -65.53 -35.75 29.70
CA THR A 201 -64.60 -36.46 30.56
C THR A 201 -65.12 -37.87 30.80
N ASP A 202 -64.31 -38.90 30.53
CA ASP A 202 -64.51 -40.20 31.15
C ASP A 202 -63.25 -40.63 31.91
N ASN A 203 -63.41 -40.76 33.22
CA ASN A 203 -62.46 -41.29 34.17
C ASN A 203 -63.09 -42.55 34.74
N GLY A 204 -62.62 -43.71 34.32
CA GLY A 204 -63.17 -45.00 34.72
C GLY A 204 -62.28 -46.14 34.31
N GLY A 205 -61.34 -46.52 35.18
CA GLY A 205 -60.42 -47.62 34.96
C GLY A 205 -61.11 -48.95 34.66
N ASN A 206 -60.50 -49.70 33.74
CA ASN A 206 -60.64 -51.13 33.65
C ASN A 206 -59.27 -51.71 33.28
N GLN A 207 -58.49 -52.04 34.31
CA GLN A 207 -57.34 -52.94 34.21
C GLN A 207 -57.86 -54.35 33.85
N THR A 208 -58.09 -54.57 32.57
CA THR A 208 -57.67 -55.81 31.95
C THR A 208 -56.21 -55.59 31.58
N GLY A 209 -55.28 -56.26 32.27
CA GLY A 209 -53.86 -56.22 31.95
C GLY A 209 -53.58 -56.94 30.63
N GLU A 210 -54.08 -56.36 29.54
CA GLU A 210 -53.62 -56.66 28.19
C GLU A 210 -52.65 -55.55 27.81
N ASN A 211 -51.43 -55.95 27.46
CA ASN A 211 -50.35 -55.07 27.02
C ASN A 211 -50.73 -54.36 25.72
N THR A 212 -50.47 -53.06 25.60
CA THR A 212 -50.48 -52.35 24.31
C THR A 212 -49.06 -52.36 23.72
N PRO A 213 -48.87 -52.66 22.43
CA PRO A 213 -47.54 -52.56 21.83
C PRO A 213 -46.99 -51.13 21.89
N PRO A 214 -45.66 -50.96 21.96
CA PRO A 214 -45.07 -49.63 21.98
C PRO A 214 -45.36 -48.85 20.70
N ALA A 215 -45.39 -47.52 20.77
CA ALA A 215 -45.43 -46.65 19.60
C ALA A 215 -44.00 -46.24 19.23
N CYS A 216 -43.44 -46.84 18.19
CA CYS A 216 -42.17 -46.41 17.59
C CYS A 216 -42.37 -45.13 16.78
N ASP A 217 -41.44 -44.20 16.97
CA ASP A 217 -41.27 -43.03 16.13
C ASP A 217 -39.81 -43.02 15.72
N ALA A 218 -39.50 -43.49 14.50
CA ALA A 218 -38.15 -43.49 13.95
C ALA A 218 -37.71 -42.13 13.38
N GLY A 219 -38.58 -41.11 13.47
CA GLY A 219 -38.38 -39.80 12.85
C GLY A 219 -38.96 -39.71 11.44
N GLN A 220 -38.64 -38.62 10.76
CA GLN A 220 -39.07 -38.37 9.38
C GLN A 220 -37.99 -38.83 8.39
N ASP A 221 -38.41 -39.07 7.14
CA ASP A 221 -37.50 -39.22 6.01
C ASP A 221 -36.55 -38.01 5.92
N MET A 222 -35.30 -38.25 5.54
CA MET A 222 -34.26 -37.22 5.52
C MET A 222 -33.38 -37.31 4.28
N THR A 223 -32.73 -36.20 3.95
CA THR A 223 -31.76 -36.09 2.87
C THR A 223 -30.43 -35.61 3.45
N THR A 224 -29.32 -36.18 3.01
CA THR A 224 -27.97 -35.82 3.48
C THR A 224 -26.95 -36.06 2.37
N ASP A 225 -25.79 -35.41 2.46
CA ASP A 225 -24.71 -35.64 1.51
C ASP A 225 -24.02 -36.99 1.76
N VAL A 226 -23.51 -37.60 0.69
CA VAL A 226 -22.63 -38.77 0.82
C VAL A 226 -21.39 -38.42 1.67
N ASN A 227 -21.02 -39.32 2.58
CA ASN A 227 -19.98 -39.19 3.60
C ASN A 227 -20.30 -38.21 4.74
N GLU A 228 -21.51 -37.64 4.80
CA GLU A 228 -21.96 -36.83 5.92
C GLU A 228 -22.49 -37.72 7.06
N LEU A 229 -22.11 -37.40 8.30
CA LEU A 229 -22.62 -38.11 9.48
C LEU A 229 -24.00 -37.58 9.85
N VAL A 230 -24.98 -38.48 9.92
CA VAL A 230 -26.32 -38.19 10.43
C VAL A 230 -26.67 -39.01 11.67
N TYR A 231 -27.65 -38.54 12.42
CA TYR A 231 -28.18 -39.21 13.59
C TYR A 231 -29.57 -39.76 13.30
N LEU A 232 -29.77 -41.05 13.58
CA LEU A 232 -31.07 -41.71 13.53
C LEU A 232 -31.66 -41.66 14.95
N ASP A 233 -32.73 -40.90 15.15
CA ASP A 233 -33.26 -40.61 16.50
C ASP A 233 -34.68 -41.14 16.68
N ALA A 234 -34.81 -42.22 17.46
CA ALA A 234 -36.08 -42.81 17.85
C ALA A 234 -36.50 -42.47 19.29
N SER A 235 -35.93 -41.42 19.90
CA SER A 235 -36.15 -41.07 21.31
C SER A 235 -37.58 -40.64 21.64
N ASN A 236 -38.39 -40.30 20.63
CA ASN A 236 -39.81 -40.01 20.79
C ASN A 236 -40.68 -41.28 20.93
N SER A 237 -40.10 -42.47 20.75
CA SER A 237 -40.80 -43.73 20.96
C SER A 237 -41.29 -43.84 22.40
N ALA A 238 -42.54 -44.27 22.57
CA ALA A 238 -43.17 -44.33 23.88
C ALA A 238 -44.16 -45.49 23.98
N ASP A 239 -44.40 -45.93 25.21
CA ASP A 239 -45.45 -46.88 25.52
C ASP A 239 -46.61 -46.18 26.26
N VAL A 240 -47.85 -46.48 25.87
CA VAL A 240 -49.04 -45.82 26.42
C VAL A 240 -49.43 -46.34 27.81
N ASP A 241 -49.03 -47.56 28.13
CA ASP A 241 -49.24 -48.21 29.43
C ASP A 241 -48.11 -47.85 30.41
N GLY A 242 -47.03 -47.24 29.90
CA GLY A 242 -45.88 -46.73 30.65
C GLY A 242 -44.79 -47.78 30.88
N ASP A 243 -44.82 -48.87 30.12
CA ASP A 243 -43.80 -49.91 30.18
C ASP A 243 -42.45 -49.42 29.64
N SER A 244 -41.37 -50.00 30.18
CA SER A 244 -40.02 -49.58 29.80
C SER A 244 -39.61 -50.19 28.48
N LEU A 245 -39.28 -49.34 27.51
CA LEU A 245 -38.73 -49.75 26.22
C LEU A 245 -37.40 -50.48 26.38
N GLN A 246 -37.26 -51.59 25.66
CA GLN A 246 -36.18 -52.55 25.71
C GLN A 246 -35.71 -52.91 24.29
N ASN A 247 -34.43 -53.32 24.20
CA ASN A 247 -33.77 -53.78 22.98
C ASN A 247 -33.99 -52.90 21.73
N PRO A 248 -33.80 -51.57 21.81
CA PRO A 248 -33.82 -50.74 20.61
C PRO A 248 -32.79 -51.27 19.61
N SER A 249 -33.14 -51.32 18.33
CA SER A 249 -32.28 -51.84 17.27
C SER A 249 -32.56 -51.16 15.94
N TRP A 250 -31.53 -50.60 15.34
CA TRP A 250 -31.52 -50.09 13.98
C TRP A 250 -30.91 -51.09 13.00
N GLN A 251 -31.51 -51.24 11.81
CA GLN A 251 -30.95 -52.05 10.73
C GLN A 251 -31.22 -51.44 9.35
N ILE A 252 -30.35 -51.75 8.39
CA ILE A 252 -30.51 -51.37 6.99
C ILE A 252 -31.30 -52.48 6.28
N LEU A 253 -32.50 -52.16 5.78
CA LEU A 253 -33.31 -53.08 4.98
C LEU A 253 -32.90 -53.07 3.50
N GLU A 254 -32.76 -51.86 2.94
CA GLU A 254 -32.37 -51.65 1.56
C GLU A 254 -31.28 -50.58 1.49
N ARG A 255 -30.34 -50.74 0.55
CA ARG A 255 -29.26 -49.79 0.28
C ARG A 255 -28.91 -49.77 -1.22
N PRO A 256 -28.31 -48.67 -1.72
CA PRO A 256 -27.83 -48.60 -3.10
C PRO A 256 -26.81 -49.69 -3.43
N GLU A 257 -26.70 -50.06 -4.71
CA GLU A 257 -25.67 -51.00 -5.16
C GLU A 257 -24.26 -50.46 -4.83
N ASN A 258 -23.38 -51.36 -4.37
CA ASN A 258 -22.01 -51.08 -3.93
C ASN A 258 -21.88 -50.30 -2.61
N SER A 259 -22.99 -49.97 -1.94
CA SER A 259 -22.91 -49.43 -0.58
C SER A 259 -22.40 -50.48 0.42
N SER A 260 -21.45 -50.05 1.23
CA SER A 260 -20.86 -50.75 2.37
C SER A 260 -21.23 -50.14 3.72
N ALA A 261 -22.01 -49.05 3.72
CA ALA A 261 -22.46 -48.34 4.92
C ALA A 261 -23.08 -49.27 5.97
N VAL A 262 -22.85 -48.92 7.24
CA VAL A 262 -23.34 -49.62 8.42
C VAL A 262 -23.90 -48.62 9.43
N VAL A 263 -24.88 -49.05 10.23
CA VAL A 263 -25.35 -48.25 11.37
C VAL A 263 -24.37 -48.45 12.53
N VAL A 264 -23.89 -47.35 13.08
CA VAL A 264 -23.02 -47.31 14.26
C VAL A 264 -23.90 -47.12 15.50
N ASN A 265 -23.58 -47.85 16.57
CA ASN A 265 -24.40 -47.91 17.79
C ASN A 265 -25.88 -48.29 17.54
N PRO A 266 -26.16 -49.36 16.76
CA PRO A 266 -27.52 -49.69 16.35
C PRO A 266 -28.45 -50.03 17.53
N SER A 267 -27.90 -50.36 18.70
CA SER A 267 -28.68 -50.72 19.90
C SER A 267 -29.06 -49.54 20.79
N ASN A 268 -28.96 -48.31 20.28
CA ASN A 268 -29.36 -47.09 21.00
C ASN A 268 -30.63 -46.52 20.38
N LEU A 269 -31.37 -45.72 21.16
CA LEU A 269 -32.47 -44.90 20.63
C LEU A 269 -31.96 -43.86 19.62
N VAL A 270 -30.77 -43.30 19.87
CA VAL A 270 -30.03 -42.45 18.94
C VAL A 270 -28.83 -43.23 18.39
N ALA A 271 -28.83 -43.52 17.09
CA ALA A 271 -27.76 -44.19 16.37
C ALA A 271 -27.10 -43.25 15.35
N GLU A 272 -25.93 -43.64 14.85
CA GLU A 272 -25.14 -42.88 13.88
C GLU A 272 -25.14 -43.59 12.54
N PHE A 273 -25.25 -42.83 11.45
CA PHE A 273 -25.21 -43.37 10.09
C PHE A 273 -24.48 -42.42 9.14
N THR A 274 -23.66 -42.99 8.26
CA THR A 274 -22.95 -42.24 7.21
C THR A 274 -23.16 -42.97 5.89
N PRO A 275 -23.92 -42.42 4.93
CA PRO A 275 -24.08 -43.02 3.62
C PRO A 275 -22.78 -42.91 2.82
N ASP A 276 -22.44 -43.96 2.07
CA ASP A 276 -21.19 -44.03 1.28
C ASP A 276 -21.44 -44.04 -0.24
N VAL A 277 -22.70 -44.06 -0.67
CA VAL A 277 -23.11 -44.08 -2.08
C VAL A 277 -24.41 -43.28 -2.25
N ILE A 278 -24.54 -42.57 -3.36
CA ILE A 278 -25.75 -41.83 -3.75
C ILE A 278 -26.94 -42.77 -3.90
N GLY A 279 -28.09 -42.37 -3.36
CA GLY A 279 -29.37 -43.07 -3.48
C GLY A 279 -30.04 -43.32 -2.13
N ASN A 280 -31.12 -44.11 -2.17
CA ASN A 280 -31.98 -44.29 -1.00
C ASN A 280 -31.52 -45.46 -0.12
N PHE A 281 -31.46 -45.20 1.18
CA PHE A 281 -31.30 -46.18 2.24
C PHE A 281 -32.61 -46.32 2.99
N THR A 282 -33.13 -47.54 3.11
CA THR A 282 -34.31 -47.82 3.95
C THR A 282 -33.83 -48.39 5.27
N LEU A 283 -34.05 -47.63 6.34
CA LEU A 283 -33.63 -47.94 7.70
C LEU A 283 -34.85 -48.34 8.52
N GLU A 284 -34.76 -49.45 9.25
CA GLU A 284 -35.82 -49.92 10.16
C GLU A 284 -35.35 -49.80 11.60
N PHE A 285 -36.18 -49.16 12.43
CA PHE A 285 -36.07 -49.16 13.87
C PHE A 285 -36.99 -50.23 14.47
N TYR A 286 -36.51 -50.91 15.50
CA TYR A 286 -37.24 -51.90 16.29
C TYR A 286 -37.08 -51.59 17.78
N VAL A 287 -38.15 -51.74 18.56
CA VAL A 287 -38.12 -51.70 20.02
C VAL A 287 -39.25 -52.57 20.61
N ASP A 288 -39.03 -53.15 21.79
CA ASP A 288 -40.01 -53.97 22.51
C ASP A 288 -40.22 -53.49 23.96
N ASP A 289 -41.31 -53.91 24.60
CA ASP A 289 -41.59 -53.66 26.03
C ASP A 289 -41.40 -54.91 26.91
N GLY A 290 -40.94 -56.02 26.30
CA GLY A 290 -40.82 -57.34 26.91
C GLY A 290 -42.01 -58.29 26.67
N GLU A 291 -43.15 -57.80 26.17
CA GLU A 291 -44.35 -58.59 25.85
C GLU A 291 -44.77 -58.44 24.37
N ASP A 292 -44.71 -57.23 23.80
CA ASP A 292 -44.96 -56.92 22.38
C ASP A 292 -43.89 -55.97 21.81
N PHE A 293 -43.93 -55.71 20.50
CA PHE A 293 -42.93 -54.90 19.82
C PHE A 293 -43.53 -54.02 18.73
N CYS A 294 -42.76 -53.02 18.31
CA CYS A 294 -43.09 -52.20 17.17
C CYS A 294 -41.88 -51.99 16.25
N LYS A 295 -42.19 -51.58 15.01
CA LYS A 295 -41.22 -51.30 13.96
C LYS A 295 -41.65 -50.09 13.18
N ASP A 296 -40.70 -49.23 12.88
CA ASP A 296 -40.91 -48.07 12.02
C ASP A 296 -39.77 -47.95 11.02
N THR A 297 -40.04 -47.35 9.87
CA THR A 297 -39.08 -47.24 8.78
C THR A 297 -38.96 -45.82 8.29
N ILE A 298 -37.73 -45.38 8.07
CA ILE A 298 -37.42 -44.11 7.42
C ILE A 298 -36.62 -44.34 6.14
N ILE A 299 -36.75 -43.41 5.20
CA ILE A 299 -35.92 -43.33 4.01
C ILE A 299 -34.92 -42.21 4.19
N LEU A 300 -33.64 -42.55 4.04
CA LEU A 300 -32.55 -41.59 3.92
C LEU A 300 -32.12 -41.51 2.47
N GLU A 301 -32.33 -40.37 1.82
CA GLU A 301 -31.85 -40.08 0.48
C GLU A 301 -30.45 -39.47 0.56
N ALA A 302 -29.44 -40.22 0.12
CA ALA A 302 -28.08 -39.73 0.02
C ALA A 302 -27.89 -39.03 -1.33
N VAL A 303 -27.59 -37.73 -1.30
CA VAL A 303 -27.31 -36.90 -2.49
C VAL A 303 -25.84 -36.50 -2.53
N ILE A 304 -25.43 -35.82 -3.60
CA ILE A 304 -24.17 -35.09 -3.61
C ILE A 304 -24.42 -33.66 -4.05
N THR A 305 -24.02 -32.71 -3.22
CA THR A 305 -24.04 -31.27 -3.50
C THR A 305 -22.64 -30.77 -3.83
N THR A 306 -22.56 -29.64 -4.53
CA THR A 306 -21.27 -28.98 -4.81
C THR A 306 -20.70 -28.39 -3.51
N PRO A 307 -19.39 -28.52 -3.25
CA PRO A 307 -18.77 -27.89 -2.09
C PRO A 307 -18.89 -26.36 -2.18
N SER A 308 -18.91 -25.69 -1.04
CA SER A 308 -18.73 -24.24 -0.93
C SER A 308 -17.54 -23.98 -0.02
N ILE A 309 -16.64 -23.08 -0.44
CA ILE A 309 -15.43 -22.73 0.31
C ILE A 309 -15.33 -21.22 0.49
N THR A 310 -14.78 -20.79 1.63
CA THR A 310 -14.54 -19.37 1.93
C THR A 310 -13.16 -19.21 2.56
N PRO A 311 -12.29 -18.33 2.02
CA PRO A 311 -10.96 -18.11 2.58
C PRO A 311 -11.04 -17.27 3.86
N PHE A 312 -10.17 -17.55 4.83
CA PHE A 312 -10.00 -16.67 6.00
C PHE A 312 -9.20 -15.40 5.67
N THR A 313 -8.43 -15.42 4.58
CA THR A 313 -7.62 -14.30 4.09
C THR A 313 -7.83 -14.18 2.58
N VAL A 314 -8.38 -13.06 2.13
CA VAL A 314 -8.74 -12.82 0.72
C VAL A 314 -7.61 -12.19 -0.09
N SER A 315 -6.69 -11.46 0.55
CA SER A 315 -5.52 -10.87 -0.09
C SER A 315 -4.33 -10.86 0.86
N GLN A 316 -3.11 -10.99 0.33
CA GLN A 316 -1.87 -10.85 1.08
C GLN A 316 -0.73 -10.32 0.20
N VAL A 317 -0.05 -9.27 0.68
CA VAL A 317 1.22 -8.80 0.14
C VAL A 317 2.34 -9.55 0.84
N LEU A 318 3.16 -10.27 0.07
CA LEU A 318 4.28 -11.07 0.56
C LEU A 318 5.61 -10.37 0.28
N THR A 319 6.61 -10.63 1.10
CA THR A 319 7.96 -10.15 0.86
C THR A 319 8.84 -11.33 0.45
N LYS A 320 9.63 -11.14 -0.60
CA LYS A 320 10.59 -12.13 -1.08
C LYS A 320 11.48 -12.61 0.07
N ASP A 321 11.73 -13.92 0.09
CA ASP A 321 12.49 -14.64 1.10
C ASP A 321 11.91 -14.59 2.53
N THR A 322 10.69 -14.08 2.72
CA THR A 322 9.96 -14.07 4.00
C THR A 322 8.84 -15.12 4.02
N ALA A 323 8.70 -15.85 5.14
CA ALA A 323 7.63 -16.83 5.29
C ALA A 323 6.26 -16.16 5.38
N MET A 324 5.31 -16.61 4.56
CA MET A 324 3.94 -16.10 4.59
C MET A 324 3.18 -16.60 5.82
N THR A 325 2.16 -15.85 6.23
CA THR A 325 1.05 -16.40 7.03
C THR A 325 0.21 -17.32 6.15
N ASP A 326 -0.10 -18.53 6.64
CA ASP A 326 -0.85 -19.51 5.86
C ASP A 326 -2.28 -19.05 5.56
N ILE A 327 -2.74 -19.33 4.34
CA ILE A 327 -4.14 -19.13 3.95
C ILE A 327 -4.86 -20.47 4.04
N THR A 328 -5.99 -20.47 4.75
CA THR A 328 -6.85 -21.64 4.96
C THR A 328 -8.30 -21.30 4.61
N PHE A 329 -9.14 -22.33 4.47
CA PHE A 329 -10.52 -22.20 4.00
C PHE A 329 -11.49 -22.87 4.98
N SER A 330 -12.65 -22.27 5.18
CA SER A 330 -13.83 -22.98 5.71
C SER A 330 -14.57 -23.66 4.55
N SER A 331 -15.16 -24.83 4.81
CA SER A 331 -15.94 -25.58 3.81
C SER A 331 -17.33 -25.93 4.33
N GLU A 332 -18.36 -25.73 3.51
CA GLU A 332 -19.75 -26.15 3.74
C GLU A 332 -20.30 -26.92 2.53
N GLY A 333 -21.39 -27.67 2.72
CA GLY A 333 -22.02 -28.48 1.67
C GLY A 333 -21.32 -29.82 1.45
N GLY A 334 -21.27 -30.28 0.20
CA GLY A 334 -20.78 -31.61 -0.14
C GLY A 334 -19.31 -31.86 0.21
N HIS A 335 -18.99 -33.11 0.54
CA HIS A 335 -17.63 -33.55 0.85
C HIS A 335 -16.66 -33.25 -0.30
N ILE A 336 -15.50 -32.70 0.03
CA ILE A 336 -14.45 -32.35 -0.93
C ILE A 336 -13.56 -33.57 -1.19
N GLU A 337 -13.45 -33.99 -2.44
CA GLU A 337 -12.60 -35.12 -2.84
C GLU A 337 -11.20 -34.68 -3.26
N THR A 338 -11.07 -33.51 -3.89
CA THR A 338 -9.79 -32.97 -4.34
C THR A 338 -9.74 -31.45 -4.25
N TRP A 339 -8.55 -30.93 -3.95
CA TRP A 339 -8.25 -29.50 -4.02
C TRP A 339 -7.38 -29.19 -5.23
N ALA A 340 -7.55 -28.02 -5.81
CA ALA A 340 -6.67 -27.47 -6.84
C ALA A 340 -6.58 -25.95 -6.72
N ILE A 341 -5.56 -25.36 -7.35
CA ILE A 341 -5.36 -23.91 -7.43
C ILE A 341 -4.93 -23.55 -8.86
N SER A 342 -5.32 -22.37 -9.33
CA SER A 342 -4.88 -21.82 -10.63
C SER A 342 -4.82 -20.30 -10.56
N PRO A 343 -3.76 -19.63 -11.08
CA PRO A 343 -2.56 -20.23 -11.71
C PRO A 343 -1.67 -20.97 -10.71
N ASP A 344 -0.58 -21.57 -11.19
CA ASP A 344 0.43 -22.17 -10.31
C ASP A 344 1.04 -21.10 -9.39
N LEU A 345 1.27 -21.45 -8.13
CA LEU A 345 1.89 -20.55 -7.15
C LEU A 345 3.36 -20.22 -7.55
N PRO A 346 3.86 -19.02 -7.20
CA PRO A 346 5.24 -18.65 -7.47
C PRO A 346 6.20 -19.55 -6.70
N THR A 347 7.46 -19.60 -7.17
CA THR A 347 8.50 -20.42 -6.56
C THR A 347 8.60 -20.15 -5.05
N GLY A 348 8.60 -21.22 -4.26
CA GLY A 348 8.75 -21.16 -2.81
C GLY A 348 7.43 -21.10 -2.02
N LEU A 349 6.30 -20.85 -2.68
CA LEU A 349 4.98 -21.12 -2.14
C LEU A 349 4.51 -22.53 -2.52
N ASP A 350 3.67 -23.12 -1.68
CA ASP A 350 3.15 -24.48 -1.81
C ASP A 350 1.65 -24.52 -1.51
N PHE A 351 0.94 -25.36 -2.26
CA PHE A 351 -0.50 -25.61 -2.08
C PHE A 351 -0.73 -27.05 -1.63
N ASP A 352 -1.34 -27.21 -0.46
CA ASP A 352 -1.72 -28.51 0.08
C ASP A 352 -2.93 -29.07 -0.68
N LEU A 353 -2.67 -30.05 -1.55
CA LEU A 353 -3.70 -30.73 -2.36
C LEU A 353 -4.69 -31.57 -1.53
N GLU A 354 -4.43 -31.81 -0.25
CA GLU A 354 -5.31 -32.57 0.65
C GLU A 354 -6.24 -31.65 1.46
N HIS A 355 -5.77 -30.47 1.88
CA HIS A 355 -6.52 -29.57 2.77
C HIS A 355 -6.76 -28.15 2.23
N GLY A 356 -6.26 -27.83 1.03
CA GLY A 356 -6.45 -26.51 0.41
C GLY A 356 -5.63 -25.38 1.04
N ARG A 357 -4.62 -25.67 1.86
CA ARG A 357 -3.80 -24.65 2.54
C ARG A 357 -2.72 -24.09 1.60
N ILE A 358 -2.60 -22.77 1.53
CA ILE A 358 -1.47 -22.08 0.87
C ILE A 358 -0.45 -21.70 1.95
N SER A 359 0.83 -22.05 1.76
CA SER A 359 1.90 -21.75 2.70
C SER A 359 3.26 -21.66 2.02
N GLY A 360 4.29 -21.10 2.67
CA GLY A 360 5.66 -21.15 2.15
C GLY A 360 6.42 -19.83 2.29
N THR A 361 7.45 -19.67 1.47
CA THR A 361 8.35 -18.52 1.41
C THR A 361 8.64 -18.22 -0.06
N ALA A 362 8.02 -17.17 -0.60
CA ALA A 362 8.18 -16.81 -2.00
C ALA A 362 9.64 -16.38 -2.28
N SER A 363 10.23 -16.87 -3.37
CA SER A 363 11.62 -16.55 -3.72
C SER A 363 11.79 -15.54 -4.85
N ASP A 364 10.69 -15.20 -5.54
CA ASP A 364 10.69 -14.30 -6.68
C ASP A 364 9.58 -13.25 -6.49
N VAL A 365 9.87 -12.03 -6.93
CA VAL A 365 8.90 -10.92 -6.99
C VAL A 365 7.80 -11.29 -7.98
N MET A 366 6.58 -10.88 -7.68
CA MET A 366 5.38 -11.21 -8.42
C MET A 366 4.37 -10.09 -8.25
N GLU A 367 3.86 -9.59 -9.37
CA GLU A 367 2.76 -8.63 -9.38
C GLU A 367 1.50 -9.22 -8.73
N GLU A 368 0.57 -8.35 -8.34
CA GLU A 368 -0.69 -8.79 -7.78
C GLU A 368 -1.41 -9.79 -8.70
N THR A 369 -1.58 -11.01 -8.21
CA THR A 369 -2.12 -12.14 -8.96
C THR A 369 -3.29 -12.75 -8.19
N THR A 370 -4.44 -12.89 -8.86
CA THR A 370 -5.60 -13.57 -8.29
C THR A 370 -5.54 -15.07 -8.57
N TYR A 371 -5.54 -15.86 -7.50
CA TYR A 371 -5.59 -17.32 -7.51
C TYR A 371 -7.01 -17.81 -7.25
N ILE A 372 -7.50 -18.69 -8.11
CA ILE A 372 -8.76 -19.41 -7.91
C ILE A 372 -8.43 -20.76 -7.29
N VAL A 373 -8.92 -20.98 -6.08
CA VAL A 373 -8.87 -22.26 -5.39
C VAL A 373 -10.17 -23.03 -5.68
N TYR A 374 -10.01 -24.31 -5.99
CA TYR A 374 -11.09 -25.23 -6.35
C TYR A 374 -11.19 -26.34 -5.31
N ALA A 375 -12.41 -26.59 -4.83
CA ALA A 375 -12.78 -27.75 -4.04
C ALA A 375 -13.77 -28.60 -4.85
N ASN A 376 -13.33 -29.78 -5.28
CA ASN A 376 -14.06 -30.58 -6.26
C ASN A 376 -14.64 -31.87 -5.67
N ASN A 377 -15.81 -32.25 -6.14
CA ASN A 377 -16.39 -33.58 -5.98
C ASN A 377 -17.19 -33.97 -7.23
N SER A 378 -17.88 -35.12 -7.21
CA SER A 378 -18.64 -35.58 -8.39
C SER A 378 -19.89 -34.75 -8.75
N ALA A 379 -20.34 -33.82 -7.89
CA ALA A 379 -21.41 -32.86 -8.18
C ALA A 379 -20.92 -31.62 -8.92
N GLY A 380 -19.65 -31.25 -8.73
CA GLY A 380 -19.03 -30.05 -9.31
C GLY A 380 -17.94 -29.47 -8.43
N SER A 381 -17.66 -28.18 -8.62
CA SER A 381 -16.55 -27.47 -7.98
C SER A 381 -17.05 -26.24 -7.22
N GLY A 382 -16.71 -26.15 -5.93
CA GLY A 382 -16.70 -24.90 -5.19
C GLY A 382 -15.45 -24.09 -5.50
N THR A 383 -15.58 -22.77 -5.63
CA THR A 383 -14.46 -21.89 -5.96
C THR A 383 -14.35 -20.74 -4.98
N ALA A 384 -13.13 -20.35 -4.63
CA ALA A 384 -12.81 -19.13 -3.91
C ALA A 384 -11.61 -18.43 -4.53
N SER A 385 -11.58 -17.11 -4.48
CA SER A 385 -10.45 -16.31 -4.97
C SER A 385 -9.60 -15.80 -3.81
N VAL A 386 -8.28 -15.81 -4.00
CA VAL A 386 -7.28 -15.24 -3.09
C VAL A 386 -6.28 -14.46 -3.93
N THR A 387 -5.97 -13.23 -3.52
CA THR A 387 -5.02 -12.37 -4.22
C THR A 387 -3.67 -12.38 -3.50
N LEU A 388 -2.57 -12.56 -4.24
CA LEU A 388 -1.21 -12.49 -3.68
C LEU A 388 -0.35 -11.56 -4.54
N SER A 389 0.51 -10.77 -3.91
CA SER A 389 1.67 -10.14 -4.56
C SER A 389 2.93 -10.50 -3.79
N VAL A 390 4.09 -10.50 -4.45
CA VAL A 390 5.40 -10.65 -3.81
C VAL A 390 6.24 -9.47 -4.21
N ILE A 391 6.71 -8.70 -3.23
CA ILE A 391 7.57 -7.54 -3.44
C ILE A 391 8.98 -7.83 -2.95
N GLU A 392 9.97 -7.06 -3.42
CA GLU A 392 11.35 -7.20 -2.95
C GLU A 392 11.45 -7.02 -1.43
N LEU A 393 12.47 -7.63 -0.84
CA LEU A 393 12.81 -7.38 0.55
C LEU A 393 13.25 -5.92 0.66
N GLY A 394 12.38 -5.09 1.23
CA GLY A 394 12.74 -3.77 1.73
C GLY A 394 13.83 -3.84 2.79
N TYR A 395 14.22 -2.70 3.34
CA TYR A 395 15.20 -2.68 4.43
C TYR A 395 14.60 -3.26 5.73
N ASP A 396 15.46 -3.77 6.62
CA ASP A 396 15.03 -4.27 7.92
C ASP A 396 14.55 -3.08 8.80
N ALA A 397 13.24 -2.95 8.99
CA ALA A 397 12.66 -1.89 9.82
C ALA A 397 13.11 -1.95 11.30
N THR A 398 13.70 -3.07 11.75
CA THR A 398 14.25 -3.21 13.10
C THR A 398 15.74 -2.82 13.18
N ASP A 399 16.40 -2.59 12.04
CA ASP A 399 17.77 -2.13 11.95
C ASP A 399 18.02 -1.33 10.66
N LEU A 400 17.87 -0.02 10.77
CA LEU A 400 17.94 0.94 9.67
C LEU A 400 19.36 1.26 9.20
N ALA A 401 20.38 0.56 9.69
CA ALA A 401 21.75 0.91 9.33
C ALA A 401 22.07 0.77 7.85
N GLN A 402 21.59 -0.29 7.19
CA GLN A 402 21.83 -0.45 5.76
C GLN A 402 21.07 0.61 4.97
N PHE A 403 19.80 0.87 5.33
CA PHE A 403 18.99 1.93 4.76
C PHE A 403 19.72 3.28 4.79
N TRP A 404 20.23 3.70 5.94
CA TRP A 404 20.93 4.97 6.05
C TRP A 404 22.29 5.02 5.34
N MET A 405 22.99 3.90 5.21
CA MET A 405 24.22 3.87 4.42
C MET A 405 23.96 4.15 2.93
N ASP A 406 22.79 3.76 2.43
CA ASP A 406 22.43 3.85 1.02
C ASP A 406 21.77 5.19 0.65
N PHE A 407 21.08 5.85 1.59
CA PHE A 407 20.30 7.06 1.30
C PHE A 407 20.96 8.40 1.60
N PHE A 408 21.97 8.46 2.49
CA PHE A 408 22.65 9.74 2.74
C PHE A 408 23.47 10.19 1.53
N GLN A 409 23.31 11.46 1.17
CA GLN A 409 23.99 12.11 0.05
C GLN A 409 25.34 12.67 0.47
N CYS A 410 26.12 13.20 -0.48
CA CYS A 410 27.36 13.93 -0.21
C CYS A 410 28.46 13.08 0.44
N GLN A 411 28.39 11.75 0.30
CA GLN A 411 29.36 10.81 0.85
C GLN A 411 30.60 10.63 -0.04
N THR A 412 30.48 10.89 -1.33
CA THR A 412 31.55 10.70 -2.31
C THR A 412 31.74 11.93 -3.19
N ALA A 413 32.90 12.05 -3.85
CA ALA A 413 33.19 13.21 -4.71
C ALA A 413 32.26 13.33 -5.93
N ASP A 414 31.64 12.22 -6.36
CA ASP A 414 30.72 12.21 -7.51
C ASP A 414 29.32 12.74 -7.14
N ASP A 415 29.01 12.85 -5.83
CA ASP A 415 27.70 13.22 -5.28
C ASP A 415 27.79 14.52 -4.43
N ARG A 416 28.71 15.42 -4.81
CA ARG A 416 28.95 16.71 -4.15
C ARG A 416 28.93 17.83 -5.19
N PRO A 417 27.75 18.29 -5.62
CA PRO A 417 27.67 19.41 -6.54
C PRO A 417 28.35 20.64 -5.94
N SER A 418 28.88 21.50 -6.82
CA SER A 418 29.35 22.82 -6.44
C SER A 418 28.12 23.71 -6.33
N VAL A 419 27.91 24.32 -5.16
CA VAL A 419 26.73 25.14 -4.88
C VAL A 419 27.12 26.57 -4.52
N ASP A 420 26.25 27.51 -4.84
CA ASP A 420 26.42 28.94 -4.62
C ASP A 420 25.54 29.46 -3.47
N ASP A 421 26.08 30.39 -2.67
CA ASP A 421 25.27 31.22 -1.77
C ASP A 421 24.87 32.48 -2.54
N LEU A 422 23.60 32.52 -2.94
CA LEU A 422 23.08 33.50 -3.87
C LEU A 422 23.02 34.94 -3.31
N ASP A 423 23.33 35.12 -2.02
CA ASP A 423 23.48 36.44 -1.37
C ASP A 423 24.89 37.02 -1.44
N THR A 424 25.90 36.21 -1.77
CA THR A 424 27.27 36.68 -1.88
C THR A 424 27.57 37.22 -3.30
N ASN A 425 28.82 37.63 -3.54
CA ASN A 425 29.21 38.16 -4.86
C ASN A 425 30.12 37.16 -5.57
N GLY A 426 29.56 36.51 -6.61
CA GLY A 426 30.27 35.51 -7.39
C GLY A 426 30.11 34.12 -6.78
N ASP A 427 30.54 33.11 -7.52
CA ASP A 427 30.32 31.71 -7.18
C ASP A 427 31.24 31.24 -6.03
N ASP A 428 30.64 30.89 -4.90
CA ASP A 428 31.35 30.41 -3.70
C ASP A 428 31.94 29.00 -3.86
N ASN A 429 31.37 28.18 -4.76
CA ASN A 429 31.74 26.79 -4.99
C ASN A 429 31.76 25.93 -3.70
N PHE A 430 30.75 26.08 -2.85
CA PHE A 430 30.59 25.23 -1.68
C PHE A 430 30.30 23.78 -2.09
N GLN A 431 30.66 22.84 -1.22
CA GLN A 431 30.34 21.42 -1.42
C GLN A 431 29.88 20.82 -0.10
N CYS A 432 28.74 20.14 -0.11
CA CYS A 432 28.29 19.33 1.01
C CYS A 432 29.28 18.20 1.33
N GLU A 433 29.39 17.82 2.60
CA GLU A 433 30.17 16.67 3.03
C GLU A 433 29.43 15.95 4.16
N VAL A 434 29.17 14.66 3.95
CA VAL A 434 28.61 13.75 4.95
C VAL A 434 29.48 12.50 5.05
N SER A 435 29.68 12.02 6.28
CA SER A 435 30.30 10.73 6.57
C SER A 435 29.51 9.99 7.63
N ILE A 436 29.13 8.76 7.33
CA ILE A 436 28.44 7.87 8.27
C ILE A 436 29.39 6.82 8.76
N THR A 437 29.38 6.62 10.07
CA THR A 437 29.96 5.43 10.70
C THR A 437 28.94 4.79 11.61
N LEU A 438 29.04 3.48 11.80
CA LEU A 438 28.10 2.72 12.61
C LEU A 438 28.79 2.21 13.86
N ASN A 439 28.10 2.26 15.00
CA ASN A 439 28.41 1.43 16.16
C ASN A 439 27.32 0.36 16.36
N GLU A 440 27.37 -0.38 17.46
CA GLU A 440 26.44 -1.48 17.76
C GLU A 440 24.97 -1.02 17.89
N THR A 441 24.71 0.26 18.14
CA THR A 441 23.40 0.79 18.52
C THR A 441 23.00 2.07 17.78
N HIS A 442 23.97 2.79 17.20
CA HIS A 442 23.76 4.11 16.62
C HIS A 442 24.50 4.30 15.30
N LEU A 443 23.94 5.18 14.48
CA LEU A 443 24.59 5.88 13.40
C LEU A 443 25.31 7.09 13.95
N ILE A 444 26.54 7.32 13.50
CA ILE A 444 27.33 8.50 13.80
C ILE A 444 27.50 9.27 12.48
N ILE A 445 26.81 10.41 12.37
CA ILE A 445 26.78 11.25 11.17
C ILE A 445 27.71 12.44 11.41
N THR A 446 28.75 12.58 10.59
CA THR A 446 29.62 13.76 10.60
C THR A 446 29.38 14.57 9.34
N THR A 447 29.15 15.88 9.47
CA THR A 447 28.82 16.73 8.32
C THR A 447 29.26 18.18 8.48
N ASN A 448 29.50 18.85 7.34
CA ASN A 448 29.81 20.28 7.28
C ASN A 448 28.56 21.19 7.20
N GLY A 449 27.34 20.63 7.14
CA GLY A 449 26.09 21.40 7.19
C GLY A 449 25.85 22.31 5.98
N ILE A 450 26.50 22.02 4.85
CA ILE A 450 26.28 22.71 3.57
C ILE A 450 25.25 21.92 2.75
N PRO A 451 24.24 22.56 2.14
CA PRO A 451 23.28 21.87 1.28
C PRO A 451 23.92 21.40 -0.04
N ASN A 452 23.24 20.49 -0.74
CA ASN A 452 23.62 20.00 -2.07
C ASN A 452 22.93 20.76 -3.22
N HIS A 453 22.33 21.91 -2.93
CA HIS A 453 21.70 22.82 -3.90
C HIS A 453 22.10 24.26 -3.59
N ASP A 454 21.97 25.17 -4.55
CA ASP A 454 22.19 26.60 -4.31
C ASP A 454 21.17 27.14 -3.30
N PHE A 455 21.58 28.10 -2.48
CA PHE A 455 20.79 28.55 -1.33
C PHE A 455 20.96 30.05 -1.07
N GLU A 456 20.15 30.58 -0.15
CA GLU A 456 20.22 31.99 0.29
C GLU A 456 20.46 32.04 1.81
N SER A 457 21.50 32.78 2.21
CA SER A 457 21.86 33.05 3.60
C SER A 457 20.98 34.16 4.24
N MET A 458 20.28 34.94 3.44
CA MET A 458 19.33 35.97 3.84
C MET A 458 19.92 37.08 4.73
N LEU A 459 19.19 37.50 5.76
CA LEU A 459 19.45 38.74 6.51
C LEU A 459 20.76 38.69 7.33
N ALA A 460 21.13 37.50 7.82
CA ALA A 460 22.37 37.32 8.57
C ALA A 460 23.60 37.63 7.70
N CYS A 461 23.59 37.23 6.42
CA CYS A 461 24.60 37.62 5.45
C CYS A 461 24.47 39.08 5.02
N THR A 462 23.33 39.46 4.45
CA THR A 462 23.17 40.76 3.76
C THR A 462 23.23 41.97 4.70
N GLN A 463 22.81 41.82 5.96
CA GLN A 463 22.87 42.90 6.96
C GLN A 463 23.92 42.66 8.04
N GLY A 464 24.13 41.41 8.45
CA GLY A 464 25.09 41.04 9.50
C GLY A 464 26.51 40.81 8.99
N GLY A 465 26.69 40.52 7.70
CA GLY A 465 27.97 40.11 7.11
C GLY A 465 28.40 38.70 7.53
N ASP A 466 27.44 37.89 8.00
CA ASP A 466 27.65 36.58 8.59
C ASP A 466 26.94 35.53 7.75
N CYS A 467 27.49 35.28 6.56
CA CYS A 467 26.96 34.33 5.58
C CYS A 467 27.26 32.89 5.98
N THR A 468 26.58 31.95 5.34
CA THR A 468 26.79 30.51 5.56
C THR A 468 28.26 30.13 5.43
N SER A 469 28.71 29.23 6.29
CA SER A 469 30.06 28.68 6.26
C SER A 469 30.05 27.23 6.73
N GLU A 470 31.05 26.47 6.31
CA GLU A 470 31.20 25.06 6.72
C GLU A 470 31.27 24.93 8.25
N GLN A 471 30.47 23.99 8.75
CA GLN A 471 30.38 23.63 10.15
C GLN A 471 31.11 22.30 10.41
N ASN A 472 31.03 21.81 11.64
CA ASN A 472 31.59 20.50 12.00
C ASN A 472 30.65 19.80 12.98
N TYR A 473 29.56 19.25 12.43
CA TYR A 473 28.55 18.54 13.19
C TYR A 473 28.91 17.08 13.37
N VAL A 474 28.55 16.53 14.54
CA VAL A 474 28.57 15.10 14.82
C VAL A 474 27.28 14.74 15.53
N TRP A 475 26.45 13.92 14.89
CA TRP A 475 25.17 13.46 15.41
C TRP A 475 25.24 11.98 15.75
N SER A 476 24.54 11.56 16.79
CA SER A 476 24.40 10.16 17.21
C SER A 476 22.92 9.79 17.19
N ILE A 477 22.52 8.94 16.27
CA ILE A 477 21.12 8.59 16.01
C ILE A 477 20.93 7.09 16.19
N PRO A 478 19.88 6.61 16.88
CA PRO A 478 19.64 5.17 17.03
C PRO A 478 19.40 4.51 15.66
N ARG A 479 20.05 3.37 15.41
CA ARG A 479 19.82 2.57 14.18
C ARG A 479 18.63 1.63 14.29
N THR A 480 18.18 1.38 15.51
CA THR A 480 17.01 0.57 15.83
C THR A 480 16.04 1.48 16.57
N PRO A 481 15.17 2.21 15.86
CA PRO A 481 14.19 3.08 16.50
C PRO A 481 13.21 2.24 17.33
N THR A 482 12.80 2.76 18.47
CA THR A 482 11.88 2.09 19.41
C THR A 482 10.76 3.03 19.79
N ASN A 483 9.51 2.64 19.54
CA ASN A 483 8.34 3.43 19.90
C ASN A 483 8.37 3.78 21.39
N ASP A 484 8.10 5.05 21.68
CA ASP A 484 7.83 5.49 23.02
C ASP A 484 6.44 5.03 23.43
N THR A 485 6.38 4.26 24.51
CA THR A 485 5.13 3.74 25.08
C THR A 485 4.99 4.08 26.55
N THR A 486 5.87 4.95 27.05
CA THR A 486 6.05 5.15 28.48
C THR A 486 5.30 6.37 29.02
N GLY A 487 5.08 7.38 28.16
CA GLY A 487 4.38 8.62 28.50
C GLY A 487 4.95 9.35 29.73
N GLY A 488 4.26 10.40 30.17
CA GLY A 488 4.69 11.21 31.32
C GLY A 488 5.76 12.24 30.98
N HIS A 489 5.84 12.60 29.70
CA HIS A 489 6.73 13.62 29.18
C HIS A 489 6.20 15.03 29.43
N ASN A 490 7.07 16.01 29.22
CA ASN A 490 6.68 17.41 29.33
C ASN A 490 5.98 17.85 28.05
N SER A 491 4.70 18.22 28.15
CA SER A 491 3.92 18.74 27.02
C SER A 491 4.10 20.24 26.78
N ALA A 492 5.04 20.92 27.44
CA ALA A 492 5.17 22.38 27.38
C ALA A 492 5.40 22.89 25.95
N ASP A 493 6.24 22.20 25.18
CA ASP A 493 6.59 22.59 23.82
C ASP A 493 5.68 21.95 22.77
N CYS A 494 4.88 20.94 23.14
CA CYS A 494 3.92 20.28 22.26
C CYS A 494 2.64 19.86 23.02
N PRO A 495 1.78 20.83 23.42
CA PRO A 495 0.67 20.59 24.35
C PRO A 495 -0.33 19.53 23.87
N GLU A 496 -0.54 19.43 22.56
CA GLU A 496 -1.51 18.54 21.95
C GLU A 496 -1.16 17.04 22.13
N THR A 497 0.10 16.72 22.43
CA THR A 497 0.54 15.34 22.75
C THR A 497 0.15 14.89 24.15
N ASN A 498 -0.28 15.81 25.02
CA ASN A 498 -0.61 15.53 26.43
C ASN A 498 0.49 14.81 27.24
N GLY A 499 1.75 14.87 26.79
CA GLY A 499 2.89 14.22 27.43
C GLY A 499 2.99 12.72 27.14
N ASP A 500 2.30 12.23 26.11
CA ASP A 500 2.39 10.83 25.67
C ASP A 500 3.70 10.55 24.91
N TYR A 501 4.28 11.57 24.27
CA TYR A 501 5.52 11.52 23.51
C TYR A 501 6.52 12.57 23.98
N GLU A 502 7.82 12.34 23.75
CA GLU A 502 8.86 13.35 23.97
C GLU A 502 8.69 14.48 22.93
N CYS A 503 8.55 15.72 23.38
CA CYS A 503 8.42 16.87 22.47
C CYS A 503 9.75 17.13 21.76
N ALA A 504 9.67 17.43 20.46
CA ALA A 504 10.79 18.02 19.76
C ALA A 504 10.97 19.47 20.24
N PRO A 505 12.21 19.96 20.38
CA PRO A 505 12.43 21.32 20.83
C PRO A 505 11.81 22.30 19.84
N ALA A 506 11.07 23.29 20.35
CA ALA A 506 10.51 24.35 19.52
C ALA A 506 11.62 25.10 18.75
N ARG A 507 12.82 25.22 19.36
CA ARG A 507 13.98 25.94 18.80
C ARG A 507 15.22 25.06 18.67
N GLY A 508 15.91 25.21 17.55
CA GLY A 508 17.10 24.44 17.21
C GLY A 508 16.80 23.17 16.42
N SER A 509 17.80 22.32 16.24
CA SER A 509 17.69 21.13 15.40
C SER A 509 16.85 20.02 16.04
N ILE A 510 15.99 19.41 15.23
CA ILE A 510 15.11 18.30 15.61
C ILE A 510 15.43 17.01 14.85
N ALA A 511 16.14 17.15 13.73
CA ALA A 511 16.47 16.07 12.80
C ALA A 511 17.67 16.49 11.92
N VAL A 512 18.18 15.54 11.14
CA VAL A 512 19.29 15.76 10.19
C VAL A 512 18.81 15.39 8.79
N ALA A 513 18.90 16.32 7.85
CA ALA A 513 18.63 16.04 6.44
C ALA A 513 19.69 15.09 5.87
N ILE A 514 19.34 14.33 4.82
CA ILE A 514 20.26 13.35 4.22
C ILE A 514 21.45 13.99 3.49
N ASN A 515 21.40 15.29 3.18
CA ASN A 515 22.56 16.08 2.71
C ASN A 515 23.43 16.63 3.86
N GLY A 516 23.04 16.39 5.13
CA GLY A 516 23.78 16.77 6.33
C GLY A 516 23.38 18.11 6.94
N VAL A 517 22.45 18.84 6.33
CA VAL A 517 21.93 20.09 6.88
C VAL A 517 20.96 19.80 8.05
N PRO A 518 21.02 20.55 9.16
CA PRO A 518 20.04 20.42 10.23
C PRO A 518 18.62 20.81 9.79
N LEU A 519 17.62 20.04 10.23
CA LEU A 519 16.20 20.43 10.20
C LEU A 519 15.85 21.04 11.54
N TYR A 520 15.29 22.25 11.53
CA TYR A 520 14.97 22.98 12.76
C TYR A 520 13.51 22.82 13.16
N GLY A 521 13.27 22.95 14.46
CA GLY A 521 11.94 23.09 15.04
C GLY A 521 11.23 24.34 14.52
N PRO A 522 9.92 24.46 14.80
CA PRO A 522 9.09 25.50 14.20
C PRO A 522 9.41 26.94 14.63
N GLU A 523 10.32 27.15 15.57
CA GLU A 523 10.71 28.45 16.08
C GLU A 523 12.23 28.64 16.00
N ASP A 524 12.70 29.83 15.64
CA ASP A 524 14.12 30.23 15.81
C ASP A 524 14.24 31.53 16.61
N GLY A 525 13.16 32.32 16.71
CA GLY A 525 13.02 33.54 17.50
C GLY A 525 11.64 33.70 18.17
N PRO A 526 11.43 34.79 18.93
CA PRO A 526 10.14 35.08 19.55
C PRO A 526 9.06 35.28 18.49
N GLY A 527 8.16 34.30 18.35
CA GLY A 527 7.03 34.38 17.43
C GLY A 527 6.88 33.27 16.40
N GLY A 528 7.88 32.39 16.29
CA GLY A 528 7.85 31.23 15.39
C GLY A 528 8.30 31.56 13.98
N ASP A 529 9.61 31.48 13.73
CA ASP A 529 10.23 31.75 12.44
C ASP A 529 9.73 30.81 11.33
N ALA A 530 9.39 29.55 11.64
CA ALA A 530 8.84 28.60 10.66
C ALA A 530 7.33 28.73 10.47
N VAL A 531 6.59 29.07 11.53
CA VAL A 531 5.12 29.33 11.46
C VAL A 531 4.81 30.48 10.50
N ALA A 532 5.82 31.31 10.21
CA ALA A 532 5.79 32.43 9.29
C ALA A 532 6.24 32.09 7.86
N ALA A 533 6.12 30.85 7.36
CA ALA A 533 6.18 30.64 5.90
C ALA A 533 5.09 31.50 5.25
N GLU A 534 5.53 32.57 4.61
CA GLU A 534 4.76 33.76 4.27
C GLU A 534 3.80 33.48 3.11
N HIS A 535 2.73 32.74 3.37
CA HIS A 535 1.65 32.48 2.42
C HIS A 535 0.34 33.20 2.81
N GLY A 536 0.47 34.39 3.41
CA GLY A 536 -0.62 35.33 3.64
C GLY A 536 -1.45 35.13 4.91
N ALA A 537 -1.12 34.17 5.77
CA ALA A 537 -1.82 33.92 7.05
C ALA A 537 -1.33 34.83 8.20
N PHE A 538 -0.02 35.15 8.24
CA PHE A 538 0.63 35.88 9.32
C PHE A 538 1.74 36.80 8.77
N VAL A 539 2.00 37.92 9.45
CA VAL A 539 3.14 38.82 9.18
C VAL A 539 3.91 39.00 10.49
N GLU A 540 5.11 38.42 10.59
CA GLU A 540 5.98 38.57 11.75
C GLU A 540 6.58 39.98 11.80
N ASP A 541 6.24 40.76 12.84
CA ASP A 541 6.65 42.15 13.00
C ASP A 541 7.48 42.43 14.26
N ARG A 542 7.71 41.41 15.10
CA ARG A 542 8.57 41.49 16.31
C ARG A 542 10.04 41.39 15.95
N GLN A 543 10.37 40.68 14.88
CA GLN A 543 11.72 40.54 14.35
C GLN A 543 11.69 40.41 12.82
N PRO A 544 12.69 40.95 12.10
CA PRO A 544 12.81 40.73 10.66
C PRO A 544 13.34 39.32 10.41
N ILE A 545 12.54 38.48 9.78
CA ILE A 545 12.92 37.15 9.29
C ILE A 545 12.65 37.12 7.80
N ASP A 546 13.54 36.45 7.07
CA ASP A 546 13.41 36.20 5.64
C ASP A 546 13.86 34.76 5.41
N LEU A 547 13.00 33.95 4.83
CA LEU A 547 13.29 32.56 4.50
C LEU A 547 13.63 32.51 3.01
N GLY A 548 14.78 31.91 2.71
CA GLY A 548 15.22 31.73 1.34
C GLY A 548 14.62 30.52 0.66
N ILE A 549 15.19 30.23 -0.50
CA ILE A 549 14.87 29.05 -1.28
C ILE A 549 14.84 27.82 -0.37
N CYS A 550 13.86 26.93 -0.57
CA CYS A 550 13.63 25.76 0.29
C CYS A 550 13.18 26.09 1.72
N HIS A 551 12.71 27.32 1.98
CA HIS A 551 12.40 27.80 3.33
C HIS A 551 13.58 27.59 4.30
N GLY A 552 14.80 27.74 3.79
CA GLY A 552 16.03 27.66 4.56
C GLY A 552 16.65 29.04 4.75
N HIS A 553 17.48 29.18 5.78
CA HIS A 553 18.31 30.37 5.99
C HIS A 553 19.47 30.06 6.93
N ASN A 554 20.35 31.03 7.13
CA ASN A 554 21.47 30.89 8.05
C ASN A 554 21.26 31.63 9.37
N ALA A 555 21.56 30.94 10.48
CA ALA A 555 21.71 31.57 11.78
C ALA A 555 23.08 32.26 11.90
N MET A 556 23.21 33.18 12.86
CA MET A 556 24.49 33.80 13.23
C MET A 556 25.56 32.71 13.50
N GLY A 557 26.76 32.91 12.99
CA GLY A 557 27.84 31.92 12.95
C GLY A 557 27.88 31.10 11.66
N GLY A 558 27.07 31.45 10.66
CA GLY A 558 27.06 30.82 9.33
C GLY A 558 26.42 29.43 9.28
N THR A 559 25.48 29.14 10.19
CA THR A 559 24.80 27.83 10.28
C THR A 559 23.54 27.82 9.43
N TYR A 560 23.59 27.19 8.25
CA TYR A 560 22.42 26.99 7.39
C TYR A 560 21.53 25.85 7.91
N HIS A 561 20.21 26.02 7.80
CA HIS A 561 19.21 25.03 8.25
C HIS A 561 17.87 25.20 7.52
N TYR A 562 17.06 24.15 7.48
CA TYR A 562 15.71 24.17 6.89
C TYR A 562 14.62 24.33 7.96
N HIS A 563 13.57 25.08 7.64
CA HIS A 563 12.38 25.26 8.49
C HIS A 563 11.13 24.55 7.98
N ALA A 564 10.97 24.41 6.67
CA ALA A 564 9.76 23.82 6.09
C ALA A 564 9.99 22.89 4.92
N ASP A 565 10.85 23.24 3.97
CA ASP A 565 10.95 22.50 2.71
C ASP A 565 12.37 22.04 2.44
N SER A 566 12.76 20.89 2.97
CA SER A 566 14.05 20.30 2.61
C SER A 566 13.99 19.49 1.30
N ASN A 567 12.82 19.32 0.67
CA ASN A 567 12.65 18.44 -0.49
C ASN A 567 13.44 18.90 -1.70
N CYS A 568 13.73 20.20 -1.79
CA CYS A 568 14.53 20.78 -2.85
C CYS A 568 15.92 20.14 -3.00
N MET A 569 16.43 19.41 -1.99
CA MET A 569 17.65 18.60 -2.12
C MET A 569 17.54 17.52 -3.21
N HIS A 570 16.31 17.11 -3.54
CA HIS A 570 15.97 16.16 -4.60
C HIS A 570 15.54 16.84 -5.90
N TRP A 571 15.47 18.18 -5.89
CA TRP A 571 15.18 18.94 -7.08
C TRP A 571 16.44 19.09 -7.91
N HIS A 572 16.37 18.69 -9.17
CA HIS A 572 17.49 18.75 -10.09
C HIS A 572 17.10 19.62 -11.30
N PRO A 573 17.78 20.75 -11.53
CA PRO A 573 17.46 21.64 -12.65
C PRO A 573 17.67 20.93 -13.98
N LYS A 574 16.78 21.16 -14.95
CA LYS A 574 17.02 20.77 -16.35
C LYS A 574 18.05 21.70 -17.00
N ASP A 575 18.49 21.35 -18.21
CA ASP A 575 19.46 22.16 -18.95
C ASP A 575 18.98 23.62 -19.12
N GLY A 576 19.68 24.54 -18.47
CA GLY A 576 19.38 25.97 -18.51
C GLY A 576 18.45 26.47 -17.40
N GLU A 577 17.93 25.60 -16.55
CA GLU A 577 17.19 25.94 -15.34
C GLU A 577 18.15 26.21 -14.16
N ASN A 578 17.68 26.98 -13.18
CA ASN A 578 18.37 27.18 -11.92
C ASN A 578 17.36 27.33 -10.77
N ILE A 579 17.76 26.95 -9.56
CA ILE A 579 16.83 26.90 -8.44
C ILE A 579 16.26 28.29 -8.07
N LYS A 580 16.99 29.38 -8.35
CA LYS A 580 16.55 30.74 -8.04
C LYS A 580 15.37 31.19 -8.89
N ASP A 581 15.36 30.83 -10.16
CA ASP A 581 14.34 31.28 -11.11
C ASP A 581 13.22 30.26 -11.32
N ASP A 582 13.50 28.95 -11.13
CA ASP A 582 12.60 27.88 -11.54
C ASP A 582 11.98 27.08 -10.36
N TYR A 583 12.51 27.20 -9.14
CA TYR A 583 11.90 26.56 -7.97
C TYR A 583 10.73 27.41 -7.43
N ASP A 584 9.49 26.95 -7.63
CA ASP A 584 8.31 27.75 -7.34
C ASP A 584 7.93 27.70 -5.85
N MET A 585 8.16 28.82 -5.16
CA MET A 585 7.75 29.03 -3.76
C MET A 585 6.59 30.02 -3.61
N SER A 586 5.81 30.23 -4.66
CA SER A 586 4.78 31.28 -4.66
C SER A 586 3.61 30.99 -3.71
N ASN A 587 3.30 29.72 -3.44
CA ASN A 587 2.23 29.30 -2.54
C ASN A 587 2.42 27.83 -2.07
N PRO A 588 1.75 27.40 -0.98
CA PRO A 588 1.89 26.04 -0.45
C PRO A 588 1.57 24.93 -1.45
N GLN A 589 0.59 25.15 -2.33
CA GLN A 589 0.10 24.12 -3.26
C GLN A 589 1.10 23.80 -4.37
N VAL A 590 1.97 24.75 -4.75
CA VAL A 590 2.97 24.53 -5.81
C VAL A 590 4.29 23.98 -5.28
N ILE A 591 4.60 24.22 -4.00
CA ILE A 591 5.87 23.80 -3.40
C ILE A 591 6.01 22.28 -3.46
N ALA A 592 4.96 21.55 -3.08
CA ALA A 592 4.95 20.09 -3.16
C ALA A 592 5.10 19.56 -4.59
N GLN A 593 4.65 20.35 -5.58
CA GLN A 593 4.70 19.97 -6.98
C GLN A 593 6.10 20.07 -7.59
N ASN A 594 7.00 20.88 -7.02
CA ASN A 594 8.38 21.00 -7.51
C ASN A 594 9.10 19.66 -7.54
N THR A 595 8.81 18.77 -6.59
CA THR A 595 9.45 17.46 -6.45
C THR A 595 8.49 16.29 -6.71
N TYR A 596 7.33 16.54 -7.32
CA TYR A 596 6.40 15.47 -7.68
C TYR A 596 6.78 14.84 -9.02
N ASP A 597 7.03 13.53 -8.99
CA ASP A 597 7.38 12.71 -10.15
C ASP A 597 6.34 11.60 -10.42
N GLY A 598 5.20 11.63 -9.73
CA GLY A 598 4.19 10.56 -9.78
C GLY A 598 4.43 9.42 -8.79
N ASN A 599 5.49 9.47 -7.97
CA ASN A 599 5.86 8.42 -7.03
C ASN A 599 5.75 8.89 -5.56
N HIS A 600 5.85 7.93 -4.64
CA HIS A 600 6.08 8.22 -3.22
C HIS A 600 7.39 9.00 -3.09
N SER A 601 7.40 10.04 -2.25
CA SER A 601 8.59 10.89 -2.07
C SER A 601 9.78 10.11 -1.55
N GLN A 602 10.97 10.58 -1.90
CA GLN A 602 12.22 10.09 -1.33
C GLN A 602 12.37 10.54 0.13
N VAL A 603 13.24 9.85 0.88
CA VAL A 603 13.61 10.25 2.24
C VAL A 603 14.35 11.59 2.20
N ILE A 604 14.04 12.49 3.12
CA ILE A 604 14.68 13.81 3.24
C ILE A 604 15.56 13.90 4.48
N GLY A 605 15.32 13.08 5.51
CA GLY A 605 16.12 13.14 6.72
C GLY A 605 15.83 12.03 7.72
N VAL A 606 16.56 12.08 8.83
CA VAL A 606 16.40 11.19 9.98
C VAL A 606 16.10 12.01 11.23
N ALA A 607 15.02 11.64 11.92
CA ALA A 607 14.68 12.22 13.22
C ALA A 607 15.60 11.68 14.34
N TYR A 608 15.68 12.39 15.46
CA TYR A 608 16.55 11.98 16.57
C TYR A 608 16.16 10.69 17.29
N ASP A 609 14.94 10.21 17.07
CA ASP A 609 14.48 8.88 17.47
C ASP A 609 14.82 7.77 16.45
N GLY A 610 15.44 8.12 15.33
CA GLY A 610 15.94 7.21 14.29
C GLY A 610 14.95 6.92 13.16
N TYR A 611 13.70 7.35 13.25
CA TYR A 611 12.72 7.13 12.18
C TYR A 611 12.99 8.04 10.97
N PRO A 612 12.67 7.57 9.75
CA PRO A 612 12.84 8.36 8.55
C PRO A 612 11.80 9.48 8.43
N ILE A 613 12.21 10.57 7.78
CA ILE A 613 11.35 11.67 7.37
C ILE A 613 11.30 11.65 5.85
N TYR A 614 10.11 11.50 5.28
CA TYR A 614 9.87 11.50 3.84
C TYR A 614 9.37 12.86 3.35
N GLY A 615 9.46 13.06 2.03
CA GLY A 615 8.95 14.24 1.37
C GLY A 615 7.42 14.38 1.38
N PHE A 616 6.89 15.30 0.58
CA PHE A 616 5.46 15.65 0.60
C PHE A 616 4.50 14.53 0.19
N TRP A 617 4.95 13.54 -0.57
CA TRP A 617 4.10 12.52 -1.19
C TRP A 617 4.26 11.16 -0.50
N GLY A 618 3.14 10.55 -0.12
CA GLY A 618 3.08 9.28 0.59
C GLY A 618 1.90 8.41 0.16
N TYR A 619 1.77 7.21 0.74
CA TYR A 619 0.62 6.34 0.48
C TYR A 619 -0.53 6.63 1.44
N ASP A 620 -1.76 6.75 0.93
CA ASP A 620 -2.97 6.73 1.75
C ASP A 620 -3.35 5.29 2.17
N ASN A 621 -4.48 5.14 2.89
CA ASN A 621 -4.96 3.84 3.36
C ASN A 621 -5.33 2.87 2.22
N GLU A 622 -5.57 3.40 1.02
CA GLU A 622 -5.92 2.68 -0.19
C GLU A 622 -4.70 2.46 -1.10
N MET A 623 -3.48 2.79 -0.64
CA MET A 623 -2.22 2.71 -1.38
C MET A 623 -2.12 3.67 -2.58
N ASN A 624 -2.96 4.71 -2.64
CA ASN A 624 -2.80 5.78 -3.62
C ASN A 624 -1.69 6.73 -3.18
N ILE A 625 -0.98 7.31 -4.15
CA ILE A 625 0.00 8.35 -3.87
C ILE A 625 -0.74 9.67 -3.68
N VAL A 626 -0.60 10.27 -2.51
CA VAL A 626 -1.24 11.53 -2.12
C VAL A 626 -0.24 12.48 -1.50
N GLU A 627 -0.54 13.78 -1.54
CA GLU A 627 0.17 14.76 -0.70
C GLU A 627 -0.19 14.48 0.76
N MET A 628 0.81 14.13 1.56
CA MET A 628 0.66 13.92 2.99
C MET A 628 0.38 15.27 3.65
N LYS A 629 -0.69 15.31 4.44
CA LYS A 629 -1.23 16.54 5.00
C LYS A 629 -1.21 16.47 6.51
N SER A 630 -0.81 17.57 7.13
CA SER A 630 -0.85 17.69 8.58
C SER A 630 -2.29 17.68 9.10
N SER A 631 -2.45 17.16 10.31
CA SER A 631 -3.70 17.17 11.07
C SER A 631 -3.79 18.31 12.09
N TYR A 632 -2.93 19.33 11.98
CA TYR A 632 -3.06 20.54 12.80
C TYR A 632 -3.78 21.66 12.05
N GLU A 633 -4.53 22.44 12.82
CA GLU A 633 -5.23 23.64 12.37
C GLU A 633 -5.03 24.77 13.38
N LEU A 634 -5.26 26.00 12.91
CA LEU A 634 -5.29 27.15 13.81
C LEU A 634 -6.48 27.05 14.76
N LYS A 635 -6.23 27.38 16.03
CA LYS A 635 -7.29 27.56 17.02
C LYS A 635 -8.22 28.70 16.59
N ASP A 636 -9.49 28.53 16.95
CA ASP A 636 -10.58 29.42 16.55
C ASP A 636 -10.29 30.89 16.96
N GLY A 637 -9.99 31.74 15.97
CA GLY A 637 -9.70 33.16 16.15
C GLY A 637 -8.22 33.52 16.38
N GLU A 638 -7.32 32.54 16.38
CA GLU A 638 -5.88 32.76 16.39
C GLU A 638 -5.34 32.98 14.96
N THR A 639 -4.09 33.44 14.86
CA THR A 639 -3.47 33.79 13.58
C THR A 639 -2.09 33.16 13.38
N GLY A 640 -1.67 32.26 14.28
CA GLY A 640 -0.30 31.72 14.32
C GLY A 640 0.70 32.69 14.95
N TYR A 641 0.26 33.83 15.48
CA TYR A 641 1.13 34.86 16.08
C TYR A 641 1.86 34.34 17.31
N ASN A 642 1.30 33.40 18.08
CA ASN A 642 1.98 32.82 19.24
C ASN A 642 2.72 31.52 18.90
N GLY A 643 3.04 31.30 17.61
CA GLY A 643 3.76 30.12 17.17
C GLY A 643 2.95 28.84 17.41
N ILE A 644 3.63 27.82 17.95
CA ILE A 644 3.05 26.51 18.23
C ILE A 644 1.81 26.54 19.14
N ASP A 645 1.73 27.51 20.04
CA ASP A 645 0.63 27.66 21.00
C ASP A 645 -0.73 27.94 20.33
N ASP A 646 -0.73 28.50 19.12
CA ASP A 646 -1.94 28.86 18.38
C ASP A 646 -2.53 27.69 17.59
N TYR A 647 -1.83 26.55 17.50
CA TYR A 647 -2.28 25.39 16.74
C TYR A 647 -2.85 24.31 17.67
N GLN A 648 -3.80 23.55 17.14
CA GLN A 648 -4.38 22.38 17.80
C GLN A 648 -4.34 21.18 16.84
N TYR A 649 -4.22 19.98 17.41
CA TYR A 649 -4.31 18.74 16.66
C TYR A 649 -5.78 18.30 16.54
N THR A 650 -6.22 17.98 15.34
CA THR A 650 -7.55 17.44 15.05
C THR A 650 -7.41 16.11 14.33
N GLU A 651 -7.70 15.02 15.03
CA GLU A 651 -7.63 13.66 14.50
C GLU A 651 -8.47 13.50 13.22
N GLY A 652 -7.83 13.00 12.15
CA GLY A 652 -8.47 12.78 10.85
C GLY A 652 -8.72 14.04 10.02
N LEU A 653 -8.18 15.20 10.43
CA LEU A 653 -8.15 16.39 9.57
C LEU A 653 -7.27 16.11 8.34
N GLY A 654 -6.02 15.73 8.57
CA GLY A 654 -5.07 15.32 7.53
C GLY A 654 -4.79 13.82 7.56
N HIS A 655 -3.65 13.45 6.99
CA HIS A 655 -3.17 12.07 6.91
C HIS A 655 -2.33 11.67 8.13
N LEU A 656 -1.71 12.65 8.79
CA LEU A 656 -0.66 12.41 9.79
C LEU A 656 -1.18 12.50 11.23
N ASP A 657 -0.48 11.84 12.13
CA ASP A 657 -0.76 11.80 13.56
C ASP A 657 -0.28 13.05 14.30
N VAL A 658 -0.39 13.02 15.63
CA VAL A 658 -0.03 14.16 16.50
C VAL A 658 1.46 14.53 16.42
N CYS A 659 2.34 13.62 16.02
CA CYS A 659 3.77 13.90 15.82
C CYS A 659 4.12 14.27 14.37
N ASN A 660 3.11 14.41 13.50
CA ASN A 660 3.26 14.64 12.06
C ASN A 660 3.94 13.48 11.33
N GLY A 661 3.65 12.26 11.78
CA GLY A 661 4.02 11.04 11.07
C GLY A 661 2.85 10.07 10.99
N HIS A 662 3.13 8.85 10.56
CA HIS A 662 2.17 7.75 10.67
C HIS A 662 2.90 6.41 10.54
N PHE A 663 2.21 5.34 10.88
CA PHE A 663 2.65 3.99 10.56
C PHE A 663 1.99 3.54 9.26
N GLY A 664 2.80 3.26 8.25
CA GLY A 664 2.32 2.86 6.93
C GLY A 664 3.45 2.29 6.08
N PRO A 665 3.11 1.56 5.00
CA PRO A 665 4.08 1.07 4.04
C PRO A 665 4.80 2.23 3.34
N THR A 666 6.07 2.03 2.98
CA THR A 666 6.83 2.89 2.08
C THR A 666 7.49 2.02 1.01
N PRO A 667 8.04 2.60 -0.09
CA PRO A 667 8.79 1.82 -1.07
C PRO A 667 9.94 1.01 -0.44
N ASP A 668 10.57 1.57 0.60
CA ASP A 668 11.71 0.98 1.31
C ASP A 668 11.28 0.00 2.41
N PHE A 669 10.10 0.19 2.98
CA PHE A 669 9.53 -0.63 4.06
C PHE A 669 8.10 -1.04 3.72
N PRO A 670 7.91 -2.00 2.80
CA PRO A 670 6.56 -2.30 2.33
C PRO A 670 5.64 -2.99 3.35
N GLN A 671 6.21 -3.53 4.43
CA GLN A 671 5.44 -4.06 5.57
C GLN A 671 5.06 -2.96 6.58
N GLY A 672 5.48 -1.73 6.32
CA GLY A 672 5.25 -0.58 7.16
C GLY A 672 6.39 -0.30 8.13
N ILE A 673 6.63 0.99 8.30
CA ILE A 673 7.44 1.55 9.39
C ILE A 673 6.74 2.82 9.87
N TYR A 674 6.95 3.21 11.13
CA TYR A 674 6.61 4.57 11.50
C TYR A 674 7.55 5.54 10.78
N HIS A 675 7.00 6.59 10.19
CA HIS A 675 7.77 7.59 9.48
C HIS A 675 7.08 8.94 9.51
N TYR A 676 7.88 10.00 9.50
CA TYR A 676 7.40 11.37 9.43
C TYR A 676 7.26 11.81 7.98
N HIS A 677 6.47 12.84 7.76
CA HIS A 677 6.42 13.53 6.48
C HIS A 677 6.64 15.02 6.67
N THR A 678 7.29 15.63 5.70
CA THR A 678 7.18 17.07 5.52
C THR A 678 5.85 17.45 4.91
N THR A 679 5.26 18.57 5.33
CA THR A 679 3.92 18.99 4.93
C THR A 679 3.85 20.48 4.63
N MET A 680 3.32 20.86 3.47
CA MET A 680 3.00 22.27 3.18
C MET A 680 1.55 22.63 3.46
N GLN A 681 0.65 21.64 3.45
CA GLN A 681 -0.78 21.82 3.67
C GLN A 681 -1.32 20.93 4.79
N ASN A 682 -2.37 21.41 5.45
CA ASN A 682 -3.20 20.59 6.32
C ASN A 682 -4.40 20.00 5.56
N GLY A 683 -5.23 19.24 6.26
CA GLY A 683 -6.45 18.63 5.73
C GLY A 683 -7.38 19.59 4.96
N ASP A 684 -7.52 20.82 5.44
CA ASP A 684 -8.40 21.84 4.87
C ASP A 684 -7.77 22.60 3.68
N GLY A 685 -6.50 22.34 3.38
CA GLY A 685 -5.73 23.06 2.35
C GLY A 685 -5.15 24.39 2.83
N ASP A 686 -5.23 24.65 4.14
CA ASP A 686 -4.50 25.74 4.81
C ASP A 686 -3.07 25.29 5.14
N MET A 687 -2.35 26.08 5.94
CA MET A 687 -0.95 25.85 6.29
C MET A 687 -0.73 24.48 6.97
N GLY A 688 0.19 23.68 6.42
CA GLY A 688 0.58 22.35 6.90
C GLY A 688 1.53 22.34 8.08
N PHE A 689 1.28 23.14 9.10
CA PHE A 689 2.03 23.10 10.36
C PHE A 689 1.78 21.77 11.10
N PRO A 690 2.73 21.18 11.85
CA PRO A 690 4.16 21.44 11.78
C PRO A 690 4.72 20.94 10.43
N TYR A 691 5.77 21.58 9.91
CA TYR A 691 6.30 21.21 8.58
C TYR A 691 7.16 19.96 8.55
N PHE A 692 7.66 19.49 9.70
CA PHE A 692 8.46 18.25 9.81
C PHE A 692 7.91 17.36 10.92
N LEU A 693 8.18 17.69 12.18
CA LEU A 693 7.67 16.99 13.36
C LEU A 693 7.62 17.93 14.56
N ILE A 694 6.78 17.59 15.54
CA ILE A 694 6.55 18.34 16.78
C ILE A 694 6.81 17.49 18.03
N CYS A 695 6.82 16.17 17.88
CA CYS A 695 7.22 15.20 18.89
C CYS A 695 7.89 14.00 18.24
N TYR A 696 8.59 13.23 19.05
CA TYR A 696 9.20 11.97 18.66
C TYR A 696 8.29 10.80 19.03
N HIS A 697 7.90 10.03 18.02
CA HIS A 697 7.20 8.76 18.21
C HIS A 697 8.09 7.72 18.91
N GLY A 698 9.40 7.76 18.67
CA GLY A 698 10.36 6.88 19.33
C GLY A 698 11.14 7.53 20.47
N GLU A 699 11.96 6.72 21.14
CA GLU A 699 12.90 7.20 22.15
C GLU A 699 14.05 8.00 21.50
N ALA A 700 14.02 9.33 21.61
CA ALA A 700 15.06 10.21 21.07
C ALA A 700 16.27 10.36 22.01
N ASP A 701 17.50 10.27 21.48
CA ASP A 701 18.73 10.59 22.24
C ASP A 701 19.09 12.08 22.15
N MET A 702 18.39 12.87 22.96
CA MET A 702 18.59 14.32 23.05
C MET A 702 19.91 14.73 23.72
N THR A 703 20.71 13.77 24.21
CA THR A 703 21.99 14.07 24.88
C THR A 703 23.12 14.40 23.91
N SER A 704 22.90 14.15 22.61
CA SER A 704 23.88 14.28 21.54
C SER A 704 23.82 15.63 20.79
N ASN A 705 23.09 16.63 21.29
CA ASN A 705 22.94 17.96 20.68
C ASN A 705 24.26 18.77 20.69
N GLY A 706 25.22 18.31 19.88
CA GLY A 706 26.57 18.87 19.69
C GLY A 706 26.63 19.93 18.59
N GLY A 707 25.50 20.32 18.02
CA GLY A 707 25.40 21.52 17.21
C GLY A 707 25.58 22.74 18.11
N ASN A 708 26.69 23.46 17.95
CA ASN A 708 26.98 24.73 18.62
C ASN A 708 25.98 25.87 18.29
N GLY A 709 24.77 25.56 17.80
CA GLY A 709 23.66 26.49 17.69
C GLY A 709 23.10 26.74 19.08
N ASN A 710 23.14 27.99 19.50
CA ASN A 710 22.66 28.44 20.81
C ASN A 710 21.12 28.42 20.84
N GLY A 711 20.49 27.25 20.82
CA GLY A 711 19.05 27.02 20.98
C GLY A 711 18.80 26.17 22.22
N GLY A 712 18.22 26.78 23.25
CA GLY A 712 18.31 26.33 24.64
C GLY A 712 17.72 24.95 24.92
N GLY A 713 18.50 24.12 25.60
CA GLY A 713 18.00 22.95 26.29
C GLY A 713 16.93 23.35 27.32
N GLY A 714 15.84 22.60 27.34
CA GLY A 714 14.85 22.60 28.40
C GLY A 714 15.53 22.47 29.76
N GLY A 715 15.46 23.53 30.54
CA GLY A 715 15.94 23.57 31.91
C GLY A 715 15.32 24.75 32.62
N ASP A 716 14.83 24.51 33.84
CA ASP A 716 14.15 25.43 34.76
C ASP A 716 14.97 26.69 35.13
N ASP A 717 15.43 27.49 34.17
CA ASP A 717 16.02 28.79 34.39
C ASP A 717 14.90 29.85 34.45
N PRO A 718 14.72 30.59 35.57
CA PRO A 718 13.82 31.73 35.61
C PRO A 718 14.17 32.88 34.64
N CYS A 719 15.26 32.75 33.87
CA CYS A 719 15.61 33.58 32.72
C CYS A 719 15.40 32.89 31.34
N ALA A 720 14.92 31.64 31.29
CA ALA A 720 14.50 30.99 30.05
C ALA A 720 13.30 31.74 29.45
N GLY A 721 13.35 32.08 28.16
CA GLY A 721 12.40 32.98 27.50
C GLY A 721 12.77 34.48 27.56
N HIS A 722 13.88 34.83 28.20
CA HIS A 722 14.50 36.16 28.13
C HIS A 722 15.96 36.05 27.67
N GLY A 723 16.16 35.41 26.51
CA GLY A 723 17.43 35.47 25.78
C GLY A 723 17.69 36.90 25.29
N ASP A 724 18.91 37.39 25.48
CA ASP A 724 19.35 38.77 25.28
C ASP A 724 18.94 39.41 23.93
N THR A 725 17.76 40.04 23.89
CA THR A 725 17.29 40.83 22.75
C THR A 725 17.89 42.25 22.78
N TRP A 726 19.21 42.41 22.73
CA TRP A 726 19.83 43.75 22.72
C TRP A 726 21.06 43.83 21.81
N GLY A 727 20.84 43.77 20.49
CA GLY A 727 21.74 44.36 19.49
C GLY A 727 21.73 45.91 19.55
N PRO A 728 22.73 46.58 18.95
CA PRO A 728 22.93 48.02 19.13
C PRO A 728 21.76 48.85 18.57
N GLY A 729 20.85 49.31 19.44
CA GLY A 729 19.77 50.22 19.05
C GLY A 729 18.58 50.34 19.99
N ILE A 730 18.38 49.41 20.93
CA ILE A 730 17.19 49.39 21.80
C ILE A 730 17.64 49.58 23.28
N GLY A 731 16.84 50.29 24.08
CA GLY A 731 17.20 50.87 25.41
C GLY A 731 17.54 49.89 26.57
N PRO A 732 17.72 50.37 27.82
CA PRO A 732 18.27 49.53 28.90
C PRO A 732 17.26 48.49 29.46
N PRO A 733 17.73 47.30 29.88
CA PRO A 733 16.89 46.20 30.36
C PRO A 733 16.28 46.43 31.76
N PRO A 734 15.26 45.65 32.16
CA PRO A 734 14.64 45.71 33.49
C PRO A 734 15.61 45.39 34.65
N ASP A 735 15.31 45.92 35.83
CA ASP A 735 16.14 45.77 37.04
C ASP A 735 16.24 44.30 37.48
N GLY A 736 17.41 43.67 37.25
CA GLY A 736 17.72 42.30 37.69
C GLY A 736 18.67 41.53 36.77
N CYS A 737 18.72 41.87 35.48
CA CYS A 737 19.50 41.15 34.46
C CYS A 737 20.85 41.80 34.13
N GLY A 738 21.50 42.42 35.12
CA GLY A 738 22.65 43.29 34.90
C GLY A 738 24.01 42.66 35.20
N GLY A 739 24.70 42.17 34.17
CA GLY A 739 26.17 42.21 34.12
C GLY A 739 26.89 40.88 33.92
N GLY A 740 27.20 40.56 32.67
CA GLY A 740 28.24 39.60 32.28
C GLY A 740 29.20 40.24 31.28
N GLN A 741 30.49 40.25 31.60
CA GLN A 741 31.54 40.94 30.86
C GLN A 741 31.91 40.16 29.59
N GLY A 742 31.84 40.79 28.42
CA GLY A 742 32.21 40.18 27.13
C GLY A 742 33.56 39.49 27.18
N GLY A 743 33.55 38.17 26.96
CA GLY A 743 34.72 37.33 26.83
C GLY A 743 35.10 37.23 25.36
N GLN A 744 36.21 37.88 25.00
CA GLN A 744 36.93 37.57 23.77
C GLN A 744 37.34 36.09 23.80
N ALA A 745 37.25 35.41 22.66
CA ALA A 745 37.77 34.06 22.48
C ALA A 745 39.23 33.97 22.94
N GLU A 746 39.49 33.25 24.03
CA GLU A 746 40.79 32.63 24.24
C GLU A 746 40.79 31.28 23.52
N ILE A 747 41.70 31.16 22.56
CA ILE A 747 42.03 29.92 21.87
C ILE A 747 42.59 28.95 22.92
N SER A 748 41.84 27.91 23.26
CA SER A 748 42.41 26.73 23.91
C SER A 748 42.78 25.73 22.82
N VAL A 749 44.07 25.69 22.48
CA VAL A 749 44.65 24.61 21.67
C VAL A 749 44.58 23.35 22.53
N ILE A 750 43.76 22.37 22.14
CA ILE A 750 43.81 21.03 22.73
C ILE A 750 45.01 20.31 22.10
N ASP A 751 46.19 20.54 22.65
CA ASP A 751 47.38 19.71 22.41
C ASP A 751 47.24 18.40 23.21
N ASN A 752 46.79 17.33 22.55
CA ASN A 752 47.33 15.96 22.63
C ASN A 752 46.31 14.94 22.10
N TRP A 753 46.45 14.57 20.83
CA TRP A 753 46.10 13.22 20.41
C TRP A 753 47.35 12.35 20.48
N SER A 754 47.38 11.43 21.46
CA SER A 754 48.30 10.30 21.37
C SER A 754 47.78 9.34 20.32
N PHE A 755 48.34 9.40 19.12
CA PHE A 755 48.17 8.38 18.09
C PHE A 755 48.62 7.02 18.66
N ASP A 756 47.73 6.03 18.70
CA ASP A 756 48.10 4.64 18.93
C ASP A 756 48.49 3.99 17.58
N PRO A 757 49.78 3.71 17.33
CA PRO A 757 50.24 3.09 16.09
C PRO A 757 49.75 1.64 15.89
N MET A 758 49.04 1.04 16.87
CA MET A 758 48.42 -0.28 16.71
C MET A 758 47.13 -0.26 15.87
N ALA A 759 46.43 0.88 15.75
CA ALA A 759 45.21 0.98 14.94
C ALA A 759 45.49 0.77 13.44
N LEU A 760 46.64 1.26 12.94
CA LEU A 760 47.10 1.04 11.56
C LEU A 760 47.53 -0.41 11.28
N LEU A 761 47.89 -1.16 12.34
CA LEU A 761 48.31 -2.56 12.21
C LEU A 761 47.12 -3.50 12.03
N ILE A 762 45.94 -3.14 12.55
CA ILE A 762 44.70 -3.93 12.40
C ILE A 762 44.08 -3.69 11.00
N ILE A 763 44.07 -2.44 10.52
CA ILE A 763 43.62 -2.11 9.15
C ILE A 763 44.55 -2.77 8.10
N GLY A 764 45.86 -2.81 8.37
CA GLY A 764 46.82 -3.50 7.50
C GLY A 764 46.72 -5.04 7.52
N LEU A 765 46.25 -5.65 8.61
CA LEU A 765 46.10 -7.10 8.73
C LEU A 765 44.78 -7.62 8.12
N CYS A 766 43.69 -6.85 8.21
CA CYS A 766 42.41 -7.22 7.57
C CYS A 766 42.46 -7.13 6.04
N GLY A 767 43.19 -6.14 5.48
CA GLY A 767 43.41 -6.05 4.03
C GLY A 767 44.30 -7.16 3.45
N ALA A 768 45.22 -7.71 4.25
CA ALA A 768 46.13 -8.78 3.81
C ALA A 768 45.47 -10.18 3.77
N THR A 769 44.42 -10.43 4.56
CA THR A 769 43.65 -11.68 4.52
C THR A 769 42.69 -11.75 3.34
N ALA A 770 42.13 -10.62 2.90
CA ALA A 770 41.27 -10.56 1.69
C ALA A 770 42.06 -10.79 0.39
N TRP A 771 43.35 -10.39 0.34
CA TRP A 771 44.20 -10.60 -0.83
C TRP A 771 44.79 -12.02 -0.94
N SER A 772 44.76 -12.81 0.13
CA SER A 772 45.29 -14.18 0.17
C SER A 772 44.27 -15.27 -0.21
N LEU A 773 42.97 -14.97 -0.30
CA LEU A 773 41.92 -15.96 -0.61
C LEU A 773 41.44 -15.94 -2.08
N ARG A 774 41.94 -15.03 -2.93
CA ARG A 774 41.75 -15.05 -4.39
C ARG A 774 42.81 -15.86 -5.17
N ARG A 775 43.67 -16.61 -4.49
CA ARG A 775 44.54 -17.64 -5.08
C ARG A 775 44.46 -18.95 -4.28
N LYS A 776 43.36 -19.67 -4.44
CA LYS A 776 43.33 -21.14 -4.40
C LYS A 776 42.16 -21.67 -5.20
#